data_AF-A0A523PVU7-F1
#
_entry.id   AF-A0A523PVU7-F1
#
_cell.length_a   1.000
_cell.length_b   1.000
_cell.length_c   1.000
_cell.angle_alpha   90.00
_cell.angle_beta   90.00
_cell.angle_gamma   90.00
#
_symmetry.space_group_name_H-M   'P 1'
#
loop_
_entity.id
_entity.type
_entity.pdbx_description
1 polymer ?
#
loop_
_entity_poly.entity_id
_entity_poly.type
_entity_poly.pdbx_seq_one_letter_code
_entity_poly.pdbx_strand_id
1 'polypeptide(L)'
;MKNHQRFTALISTALLALVLASSGAPSAGAPSAQDRKAEFIMKFQQAQAIGAKQEMANLIRKYEQEAINWILETAEVLSNAPNDKVFERMDMFREAWATSYKTEFVTKMEKYYSLLRPTMKRDRIRARTKYDDLRTTFWKNVEENDKPTWTVLGQGFEGLAQVFETLGDKYFASQCWSFYANCWDEFYRPKEPDLYKACEGFGKFLKLREEMGLPDKNYKTTQPRHAALVGMGYGAKGTVIDPTTGEEVEIPEVAELAAAIPVALEFELVGLKDFARPNYFLDEHYPMWNSLYLQEKGDSKPFPRIEGAPIVMRVGSGTIKLDTNFDGAGDLEIPLTGNLMPIQFSIGSGEEQREWGCLTIVGVEKDLYQGIGVYLAFIDKYASVYIISAASMVGELSGVSVRVIDEDMNGIYGGPPTSWAYVGLTEGAFHPEIDSVVVGSEKRARPWSEYMEIGGTWYKLEVRKGGVEIGAVPVEVKTGTLKLSFKGGKPAWLIMKGEGTYENSYFDLIGGGSKGATVPVGRYTLFYGELRAGKKRQLIKSLILPGANTPKWTVSEGEKTEVTLGAPFGFDFEVIEDEETVMIPGASVVVVGSAFERYERAWGSVPRPLVSIRKKGSKKGSKPKKMPVLTSQDELYTLGWESAWHPKDLLIEKKSSEKDVEVQLTEKKNKLFGKLASDWKD
;
A
#
# COMPACT_ATOMS: atom_id res chain seq x y z
N MET A 1 1.68 -51.12 -13.34
CA MET A 1 0.46 -51.84 -13.79
C MET A 1 -0.76 -51.01 -13.43
N LYS A 2 -1.43 -50.47 -14.46
CA LYS A 2 -2.82 -49.97 -14.53
C LYS A 2 -3.39 -49.16 -13.34
N ASN A 3 -3.32 -47.82 -13.43
CA ASN A 3 -4.46 -46.88 -13.25
C ASN A 3 -3.98 -45.42 -13.11
N HIS A 4 -3.37 -44.84 -14.16
CA HIS A 4 -3.01 -43.41 -14.20
C HIS A 4 -3.12 -42.79 -15.61
N GLN A 5 -4.11 -43.21 -16.42
CA GLN A 5 -4.24 -42.78 -17.83
C GLN A 5 -5.69 -42.46 -18.27
N ARG A 6 -6.50 -41.83 -17.42
CA ARG A 6 -7.89 -41.46 -17.80
C ARG A 6 -8.38 -40.06 -17.43
N PHE A 7 -7.50 -39.11 -17.06
CA PHE A 7 -7.94 -37.74 -16.73
C PHE A 7 -7.39 -36.61 -17.62
N THR A 8 -6.71 -36.92 -18.71
CA THR A 8 -6.06 -35.90 -19.56
C THR A 8 -6.65 -35.74 -20.97
N ALA A 9 -7.88 -36.20 -21.22
CA ALA A 9 -8.42 -36.30 -22.59
C ALA A 9 -9.80 -35.67 -22.83
N LEU A 10 -10.31 -34.78 -21.96
CA LEU A 10 -11.64 -34.17 -22.18
C LEU A 10 -11.75 -32.65 -22.08
N ILE A 11 -10.65 -31.90 -21.93
CA ILE A 11 -10.67 -30.42 -21.89
C ILE A 11 -9.97 -29.78 -23.11
N SER A 12 -9.32 -30.57 -23.97
CA SER A 12 -8.41 -30.01 -24.99
C SER A 12 -9.00 -29.85 -26.41
N THR A 13 -10.32 -29.89 -26.60
CA THR A 13 -10.92 -29.94 -27.95
C THR A 13 -12.01 -28.89 -28.23
N ALA A 14 -11.95 -27.73 -27.57
CA ALA A 14 -12.88 -26.62 -27.86
C ALA A 14 -12.22 -25.22 -28.01
N LEU A 15 -10.89 -25.11 -27.91
CA LEU A 15 -10.19 -23.82 -28.00
C LEU A 15 -8.97 -23.86 -28.94
N LEU A 16 -9.14 -24.42 -30.15
CA LEU A 16 -8.13 -24.30 -31.20
C LEU A 16 -8.77 -24.39 -32.59
N ALA A 17 -9.58 -23.40 -32.94
CA ALA A 17 -10.11 -23.24 -34.28
C ALA A 17 -10.31 -21.75 -34.62
N LEU A 18 -9.20 -21.02 -34.75
CA LEU A 18 -9.16 -19.83 -35.61
C LEU A 18 -7.71 -19.48 -36.00
N VAL A 19 -7.07 -20.36 -36.76
CA VAL A 19 -5.94 -19.96 -37.63
C VAL A 19 -6.36 -20.29 -39.04
N LEU A 20 -7.05 -19.35 -39.68
CA LEU A 20 -7.22 -19.32 -41.12
C LEU A 20 -6.16 -18.39 -41.69
N ALA A 21 -5.24 -18.98 -42.45
CA ALA A 21 -4.40 -18.27 -43.39
C ALA A 21 -5.31 -17.58 -44.42
N SER A 22 -5.25 -16.25 -44.50
CA SER A 22 -5.86 -15.48 -45.58
C SER A 22 -4.76 -14.70 -46.31
N SER A 23 -4.48 -15.17 -47.52
CA SER A 23 -3.84 -14.45 -48.61
C SER A 23 -4.45 -13.06 -48.82
N GLY A 24 -3.57 -12.06 -48.95
CA GLY A 24 -3.75 -10.71 -49.50
C GLY A 24 -5.18 -10.19 -49.76
N ALA A 25 -5.74 -9.50 -48.77
CA ALA A 25 -6.64 -8.36 -48.95
C ALA A 25 -6.37 -7.37 -47.80
N PRO A 26 -6.40 -6.05 -48.03
CA PRO A 26 -6.20 -5.08 -46.96
C PRO A 26 -7.33 -5.21 -45.94
N SER A 27 -7.03 -5.72 -44.74
CA SER A 27 -8.01 -5.73 -43.66
C SER A 27 -8.27 -4.30 -43.23
N ALA A 28 -9.53 -3.85 -43.33
CA ALA A 28 -9.98 -2.68 -42.60
C ALA A 28 -9.73 -2.94 -41.11
N GLY A 29 -8.77 -2.22 -40.53
CA GLY A 29 -8.44 -2.34 -39.11
C GLY A 29 -9.65 -2.06 -38.24
N ALA A 30 -9.78 -2.77 -37.12
CA ALA A 30 -10.81 -2.46 -36.14
C ALA A 30 -10.68 -0.99 -35.69
N PRO A 31 -11.80 -0.25 -35.54
CA PRO A 31 -11.76 1.16 -35.15
C PRO A 31 -11.06 1.33 -33.80
N SER A 32 -10.30 2.41 -33.66
CA SER A 32 -9.64 2.73 -32.39
C SER A 32 -10.68 3.03 -31.30
N ALA A 33 -10.29 2.94 -30.02
CA ALA A 33 -11.18 3.26 -28.91
C ALA A 33 -11.76 4.69 -28.99
N GLN A 34 -10.98 5.62 -29.55
CA GLN A 34 -11.40 7.01 -29.77
C GLN A 34 -12.46 7.13 -30.87
N ASP A 35 -12.30 6.38 -31.97
CA ASP A 35 -13.28 6.32 -33.07
C ASP A 35 -14.61 5.75 -32.59
N ARG A 36 -14.56 4.74 -31.71
CA ARG A 36 -15.74 4.07 -31.17
C ARG A 36 -16.54 4.96 -30.23
N LYS A 37 -15.89 5.75 -29.36
CA LYS A 37 -16.55 6.76 -28.53
C LYS A 37 -17.21 7.85 -29.39
N ALA A 38 -16.51 8.35 -30.40
CA ALA A 38 -17.04 9.38 -31.30
C ALA A 38 -18.27 8.87 -32.07
N GLU A 39 -18.22 7.63 -32.57
CA GLU A 39 -19.34 6.99 -33.26
C GLU A 39 -20.58 6.87 -32.36
N PHE A 40 -20.40 6.41 -31.11
CA PHE A 40 -21.48 6.31 -30.14
C PHE A 40 -22.13 7.67 -29.86
N ILE A 41 -21.33 8.69 -29.56
CA ILE A 41 -21.82 10.04 -29.27
C ILE A 41 -22.64 10.58 -30.45
N MET A 42 -22.10 10.48 -31.66
CA MET A 42 -22.77 10.95 -32.87
C MET A 42 -24.12 10.24 -33.07
N LYS A 43 -24.16 8.91 -33.01
CA LYS A 43 -25.39 8.13 -33.23
C LYS A 43 -26.42 8.36 -32.13
N PHE A 44 -25.98 8.48 -30.87
CA PHE A 44 -26.87 8.73 -29.74
C PHE A 44 -27.51 10.11 -29.84
N GLN A 45 -26.74 11.14 -30.21
CA GLN A 45 -27.27 12.49 -30.44
C GLN A 45 -28.24 12.55 -31.64
N GLN A 46 -27.96 11.81 -32.72
CA GLN A 46 -28.89 11.68 -33.84
C GLN A 46 -30.21 11.04 -33.41
N ALA A 47 -30.16 9.95 -32.63
CA ALA A 47 -31.34 9.30 -32.09
C ALA A 47 -32.11 10.20 -31.11
N GLN A 48 -31.40 10.96 -30.27
CA GLN A 48 -31.99 11.95 -29.37
C GLN A 48 -32.73 13.05 -30.15
N ALA A 49 -32.11 13.61 -31.19
CA ALA A 49 -32.67 14.71 -31.97
C ALA A 49 -34.02 14.37 -32.64
N ILE A 50 -34.26 13.08 -32.93
CA ILE A 50 -35.53 12.59 -33.51
C ILE A 50 -36.44 11.89 -32.49
N GLY A 51 -36.08 11.89 -31.20
CA GLY A 51 -36.86 11.24 -30.14
C GLY A 51 -36.91 9.71 -30.22
N ALA A 52 -35.94 9.06 -30.87
CA ALA A 52 -35.88 7.62 -31.07
C ALA A 52 -35.41 6.87 -29.80
N LYS A 53 -36.26 6.83 -28.77
CA LYS A 53 -35.97 6.25 -27.45
C LYS A 53 -35.47 4.80 -27.50
N GLN A 54 -36.10 3.96 -28.32
CA GLN A 54 -35.71 2.57 -28.48
C GLN A 54 -34.31 2.44 -29.13
N GLU A 55 -33.97 3.33 -30.05
CA GLU A 55 -32.65 3.33 -30.69
C GLU A 55 -31.56 3.81 -29.72
N MET A 56 -31.85 4.81 -28.89
CA MET A 56 -30.94 5.21 -27.79
C MET A 56 -30.64 4.04 -26.85
N ALA A 57 -31.66 3.25 -26.48
CA ALA A 57 -31.47 2.03 -25.69
C ALA A 57 -30.65 0.96 -26.43
N ASN A 58 -30.86 0.78 -27.73
CA ASN A 58 -30.04 -0.14 -28.56
C ASN A 58 -28.57 0.29 -28.60
N LEU A 59 -28.31 1.58 -28.76
CA LEU A 59 -26.97 2.15 -28.78
C LEU A 59 -26.26 1.99 -27.45
N ILE A 60 -26.95 2.21 -26.33
CA ILE A 60 -26.42 1.93 -24.99
C ILE A 60 -25.98 0.47 -24.85
N ARG A 61 -26.79 -0.49 -25.32
CA ARG A 61 -26.41 -1.93 -25.27
C ARG A 61 -25.22 -2.26 -26.19
N LYS A 62 -25.13 -1.61 -27.35
CA LYS A 62 -24.07 -1.85 -28.34
C LYS A 62 -22.72 -1.24 -27.92
N TYR A 63 -22.76 -0.08 -27.29
CA TYR A 63 -21.61 0.72 -26.87
C TYR A 63 -21.58 0.89 -25.34
N GLU A 64 -21.79 -0.20 -24.61
CA GLU A 64 -22.02 -0.20 -23.16
C GLU A 64 -20.92 0.56 -22.38
N GLN A 65 -19.64 0.29 -22.67
CA GLN A 65 -18.53 0.96 -21.97
C GLN A 65 -18.43 2.44 -22.32
N GLU A 66 -18.62 2.80 -23.59
CA GLU A 66 -18.62 4.19 -24.04
C GLU A 66 -19.80 4.96 -23.44
N ALA A 67 -20.96 4.31 -23.31
CA ALA A 67 -22.14 4.84 -22.62
C ALA A 67 -21.87 5.08 -21.13
N ILE A 68 -21.32 4.10 -20.41
CA ILE A 68 -20.94 4.25 -19.00
C ILE A 68 -19.99 5.43 -18.82
N ASN A 69 -18.93 5.51 -19.61
CA ASN A 69 -17.97 6.60 -19.53
C ASN A 69 -18.63 7.97 -19.78
N TRP A 70 -19.51 8.06 -20.77
CA TRP A 70 -20.17 9.32 -21.09
C TRP A 70 -21.24 9.71 -20.06
N ILE A 71 -21.89 8.74 -19.42
CA ILE A 71 -22.79 8.96 -18.27
C ILE A 71 -22.00 9.57 -17.10
N LEU A 72 -20.86 8.98 -16.75
CA LEU A 72 -19.99 9.48 -15.67
C LEU A 72 -19.49 10.90 -15.97
N GLU A 73 -18.99 11.14 -17.19
CA GLU A 73 -18.57 12.47 -17.65
C GLU A 73 -19.72 13.48 -17.58
N THR A 74 -20.93 13.09 -17.99
CA THR A 74 -22.10 13.97 -17.97
C THR A 74 -22.54 14.28 -16.53
N ALA A 75 -22.50 13.30 -15.62
CA ALA A 75 -22.82 13.51 -14.20
C ALA A 75 -21.84 14.45 -13.53
N GLU A 76 -20.55 14.30 -13.83
CA GLU A 76 -19.50 15.17 -13.33
C GLU A 76 -19.66 16.61 -13.86
N VAL A 77 -19.91 16.78 -15.17
CA VAL A 77 -20.16 18.09 -15.76
C VAL A 77 -21.43 18.71 -15.18
N LEU A 78 -22.50 17.95 -14.96
CA LEU A 78 -23.73 18.47 -14.38
C LEU A 78 -23.50 19.04 -12.98
N SER A 79 -22.67 18.38 -12.17
CA SER A 79 -22.29 18.83 -10.83
C SER A 79 -21.38 20.07 -10.82
N ASN A 80 -20.62 20.31 -11.89
CA ASN A 80 -19.62 21.39 -11.96
C ASN A 80 -20.11 22.61 -12.74
N ALA A 81 -20.86 22.41 -13.82
CA ALA A 81 -21.30 23.45 -14.75
C ALA A 81 -22.71 23.10 -15.30
N PRO A 82 -23.75 23.09 -14.45
CA PRO A 82 -25.09 22.72 -14.84
C PRO A 82 -25.64 23.65 -15.92
N ASN A 83 -26.26 23.08 -16.94
CA ASN A 83 -27.00 23.81 -17.97
C ASN A 83 -28.05 22.88 -18.62
N ASP A 84 -29.02 23.47 -19.30
CA ASP A 84 -30.19 22.76 -19.86
C ASP A 84 -29.79 21.56 -20.75
N LYS A 85 -28.72 21.71 -21.56
CA LYS A 85 -28.26 20.64 -22.45
C LYS A 85 -27.69 19.45 -21.69
N VAL A 86 -27.05 19.68 -20.56
CA VAL A 86 -26.49 18.61 -19.73
C VAL A 86 -27.58 17.92 -18.92
N PHE A 87 -28.58 18.67 -18.42
CA PHE A 87 -29.78 18.10 -17.79
C PHE A 87 -30.55 17.22 -18.76
N GLU A 88 -30.88 17.73 -19.95
CA GLU A 88 -31.59 16.98 -20.98
C GLU A 88 -30.83 15.70 -21.35
N ARG A 89 -29.51 15.78 -21.52
CA ARG A 89 -28.67 14.61 -21.77
C ARG A 89 -28.74 13.59 -20.63
N MET A 90 -28.68 14.04 -19.38
CA MET A 90 -28.75 13.14 -18.23
C MET A 90 -30.11 12.43 -18.14
N ASP A 91 -31.21 13.15 -18.39
CA ASP A 91 -32.55 12.57 -18.43
C ASP A 91 -32.69 11.51 -19.54
N MET A 92 -32.10 11.78 -20.72
CA MET A 92 -32.07 10.81 -21.82
C MET A 92 -31.26 9.56 -21.48
N PHE A 93 -30.12 9.71 -20.78
CA PHE A 93 -29.39 8.55 -20.28
C PHE A 93 -30.21 7.77 -19.26
N ARG A 94 -30.90 8.44 -18.34
CA ARG A 94 -31.72 7.80 -17.32
C ARG A 94 -32.80 6.93 -17.97
N GLU A 95 -33.52 7.48 -18.94
CA GLU A 95 -34.57 6.77 -19.67
C GLU A 95 -34.01 5.62 -20.53
N ALA A 96 -32.98 5.87 -21.33
CA ALA A 96 -32.40 4.88 -22.23
C ALA A 96 -31.70 3.74 -21.46
N TRP A 97 -31.07 4.03 -20.33
CA TRP A 97 -30.45 3.04 -19.45
C TRP A 97 -31.51 2.19 -18.73
N ALA A 98 -32.53 2.81 -18.14
CA ALA A 98 -33.63 2.09 -17.49
C ALA A 98 -34.34 1.14 -18.47
N THR A 99 -34.49 1.57 -19.73
CA THR A 99 -35.04 0.74 -20.80
C THR A 99 -34.13 -0.45 -21.15
N SER A 100 -32.81 -0.24 -21.16
CA SER A 100 -31.81 -1.24 -21.54
C SER A 100 -31.55 -2.29 -20.46
N TYR A 101 -31.34 -1.85 -19.22
CA TYR A 101 -30.81 -2.67 -18.13
C TYR A 101 -31.75 -2.79 -16.94
N LYS A 102 -32.79 -1.96 -16.86
CA LYS A 102 -33.77 -1.95 -15.74
C LYS A 102 -33.12 -1.74 -14.37
N THR A 103 -32.11 -0.87 -14.31
CA THR A 103 -31.42 -0.49 -13.06
C THR A 103 -31.32 1.02 -12.90
N GLU A 104 -31.03 1.46 -11.68
CA GLU A 104 -30.92 2.88 -11.31
C GLU A 104 -29.50 3.45 -11.41
N PHE A 105 -28.60 2.81 -12.17
CA PHE A 105 -27.19 3.20 -12.25
C PHE A 105 -26.99 4.69 -12.55
N VAL A 106 -27.67 5.21 -13.58
CA VAL A 106 -27.55 6.62 -13.99
C VAL A 106 -27.96 7.56 -12.86
N THR A 107 -29.10 7.30 -12.22
CA THR A 107 -29.60 8.09 -11.09
C THR A 107 -28.64 8.05 -9.90
N LYS A 108 -28.07 6.88 -9.59
CA LYS A 108 -27.09 6.72 -8.51
C LYS A 108 -25.81 7.50 -8.78
N MET A 109 -25.30 7.50 -10.02
CA MET A 109 -24.12 8.28 -10.39
C MET A 109 -24.40 9.79 -10.33
N GLU A 110 -25.50 10.24 -10.91
CA GLU A 110 -25.91 11.65 -10.82
C GLU A 110 -25.99 12.13 -9.36
N LYS A 111 -26.64 11.35 -8.48
CA LYS A 111 -26.74 11.63 -7.06
C LYS A 111 -25.37 11.65 -6.38
N TYR A 112 -24.49 10.72 -6.71
CA TYR A 112 -23.14 10.70 -6.17
C TYR A 112 -22.39 11.99 -6.51
N TYR A 113 -22.32 12.35 -7.80
CA TYR A 113 -21.60 13.55 -8.22
C TYR A 113 -22.21 14.85 -7.69
N SER A 114 -23.55 14.93 -7.55
CA SER A 114 -24.20 16.13 -7.01
C SER A 114 -23.93 16.35 -5.52
N LEU A 115 -23.58 15.29 -4.79
CA LEU A 115 -23.25 15.35 -3.35
C LEU A 115 -21.75 15.56 -3.07
N LEU A 116 -20.89 15.56 -4.09
CA LEU A 116 -19.45 15.76 -3.91
C LEU A 116 -19.13 17.20 -3.49
N ARG A 117 -18.46 17.34 -2.33
CA ARG A 117 -17.92 18.61 -1.85
C ARG A 117 -16.70 19.03 -2.68
N PRO A 118 -16.36 20.33 -2.75
CA PRO A 118 -15.20 20.81 -3.51
C PRO A 118 -13.86 20.14 -3.14
N THR A 119 -13.66 19.81 -1.86
CA THR A 119 -12.49 19.05 -1.39
C THR A 119 -12.46 17.65 -2.00
N MET A 120 -13.54 16.88 -1.82
CA MET A 120 -13.69 15.53 -2.38
C MET A 120 -13.53 15.50 -3.90
N LYS A 121 -14.00 16.53 -4.62
CA LYS A 121 -13.78 16.65 -6.08
C LYS A 121 -12.29 16.72 -6.43
N ARG A 122 -11.49 17.49 -5.68
CA ARG A 122 -10.03 17.57 -5.89
C ARG A 122 -9.34 16.26 -5.58
N ASP A 123 -9.71 15.60 -4.49
CA ASP A 123 -9.09 14.34 -4.09
C ASP A 123 -9.46 13.20 -5.03
N ARG A 124 -10.70 13.19 -5.52
CA ARG A 124 -11.12 12.31 -6.59
C ARG A 124 -10.30 12.51 -7.87
N ILE A 125 -10.02 13.76 -8.28
CA ILE A 125 -9.17 14.04 -9.46
C ILE A 125 -7.76 13.46 -9.25
N ARG A 126 -7.16 13.67 -8.06
CA ARG A 126 -5.83 13.11 -7.74
C ARG A 126 -5.83 11.58 -7.78
N ALA A 127 -6.84 10.96 -7.17
CA ALA A 127 -7.01 9.51 -7.18
C ALA A 127 -7.21 8.98 -8.62
N ARG A 128 -7.97 9.70 -9.44
CA ARG A 128 -8.18 9.39 -10.86
C ARG A 128 -6.89 9.43 -11.67
N THR A 129 -6.05 10.44 -11.46
CA THR A 129 -4.72 10.51 -12.10
C THR A 129 -3.87 9.30 -11.71
N LYS A 130 -3.76 9.00 -10.42
CA LYS A 130 -3.01 7.82 -9.94
C LYS A 130 -3.56 6.50 -10.51
N TYR A 131 -4.88 6.38 -10.63
CA TYR A 131 -5.50 5.23 -11.26
C TYR A 131 -5.04 5.08 -12.72
N ASP A 132 -5.05 6.17 -13.49
CA ASP A 132 -4.70 6.12 -14.90
C ASP A 132 -3.21 5.78 -15.09
N ASP A 133 -2.34 6.24 -14.19
CA ASP A 133 -0.93 5.85 -14.14
C ASP A 133 -0.78 4.35 -13.84
N LEU A 134 -1.39 3.84 -12.75
CA LEU A 134 -1.34 2.43 -12.39
C LEU A 134 -1.93 1.52 -13.48
N ARG A 135 -3.04 1.94 -14.12
CA ARG A 135 -3.64 1.22 -15.22
C ARG A 135 -2.72 1.15 -16.43
N THR A 136 -2.00 2.23 -16.73
CA THR A 136 -1.01 2.25 -17.81
C THR A 136 0.12 1.28 -17.52
N THR A 137 0.66 1.30 -16.30
CA THR A 137 1.69 0.36 -15.85
C THR A 137 1.19 -1.08 -15.85
N PHE A 138 -0.07 -1.32 -15.47
CA PHE A 138 -0.69 -2.65 -15.54
C PHE A 138 -0.66 -3.21 -16.96
N TRP A 139 -1.15 -2.46 -17.94
CA TRP A 139 -1.18 -2.94 -19.33
C TRP A 139 0.21 -3.09 -19.93
N LYS A 140 1.15 -2.23 -19.56
CA LYS A 140 2.57 -2.40 -19.90
C LYS A 140 3.11 -3.72 -19.31
N ASN A 141 2.80 -4.01 -18.05
CA ASN A 141 3.25 -5.24 -17.40
C ASN A 141 2.56 -6.50 -17.93
N VAL A 142 1.35 -6.39 -18.51
CA VAL A 142 0.74 -7.51 -19.25
C VAL A 142 1.64 -7.94 -20.41
N GLU A 143 2.32 -6.99 -21.06
CA GLU A 143 3.24 -7.25 -22.17
C GLU A 143 4.61 -7.74 -21.68
N GLU A 144 5.16 -7.12 -20.62
CA GLU A 144 6.50 -7.40 -20.10
C GLU A 144 6.55 -8.62 -19.18
N ASN A 145 5.45 -8.93 -18.50
CA ASN A 145 5.29 -10.00 -17.52
C ASN A 145 6.36 -9.97 -16.41
N ASP A 146 6.68 -8.77 -15.92
CA ASP A 146 7.59 -8.61 -14.79
C ASP A 146 6.90 -9.02 -13.48
N LYS A 147 7.49 -10.02 -12.80
CA LYS A 147 6.89 -10.66 -11.64
C LYS A 147 6.80 -9.75 -10.41
N PRO A 148 7.88 -9.05 -10.00
CA PRO A 148 7.80 -8.07 -8.92
C PRO A 148 6.72 -7.02 -9.20
N THR A 149 6.64 -6.52 -10.43
CA THR A 149 5.65 -5.49 -10.81
C THR A 149 4.20 -5.92 -10.55
N TRP A 150 3.83 -7.18 -10.70
CA TRP A 150 2.47 -7.63 -10.35
C TRP A 150 2.12 -7.42 -8.87
N THR A 151 3.08 -7.67 -7.97
CA THR A 151 2.87 -7.50 -6.52
C THR A 151 2.70 -6.01 -6.18
N VAL A 152 3.52 -5.17 -6.79
CA VAL A 152 3.48 -3.70 -6.67
C VAL A 152 2.15 -3.14 -7.15
N LEU A 153 1.71 -3.56 -8.35
CA LEU A 153 0.43 -3.16 -8.94
C LEU A 153 -0.74 -3.61 -8.06
N GLY A 154 -0.71 -4.84 -7.55
CA GLY A 154 -1.70 -5.35 -6.61
C GLY A 154 -1.85 -4.43 -5.40
N GLN A 155 -0.76 -4.15 -4.69
CA GLN A 155 -0.78 -3.26 -3.52
C GLN A 155 -1.26 -1.84 -3.87
N GLY A 156 -0.83 -1.30 -5.03
CA GLY A 156 -1.24 0.01 -5.52
C GLY A 156 -2.75 0.09 -5.80
N PHE A 157 -3.32 -0.91 -6.45
CA PHE A 157 -4.76 -0.96 -6.73
C PHE A 157 -5.59 -1.19 -5.47
N GLU A 158 -5.11 -1.99 -4.50
CA GLU A 158 -5.78 -2.18 -3.20
C GLU A 158 -5.92 -0.85 -2.46
N GLY A 159 -4.80 -0.13 -2.27
CA GLY A 159 -4.81 1.17 -1.59
C GLY A 159 -5.68 2.19 -2.32
N LEU A 160 -5.65 2.20 -3.65
CA LEU A 160 -6.47 3.14 -4.42
C LEU A 160 -7.96 2.78 -4.41
N ALA A 161 -8.30 1.50 -4.34
CA ALA A 161 -9.69 1.05 -4.18
C ALA A 161 -10.27 1.59 -2.87
N GLN A 162 -9.53 1.45 -1.77
CA GLN A 162 -9.93 1.98 -0.45
C GLN A 162 -10.14 3.50 -0.49
N VAL A 163 -9.24 4.24 -1.15
CA VAL A 163 -9.42 5.70 -1.34
C VAL A 163 -10.72 6.03 -2.07
N PHE A 164 -11.04 5.31 -3.16
CA PHE A 164 -12.30 5.54 -3.88
C PHE A 164 -13.53 5.12 -3.07
N GLU A 165 -13.45 4.07 -2.24
CA GLU A 165 -14.53 3.69 -1.33
C GLU A 165 -14.80 4.79 -0.30
N THR A 166 -13.75 5.36 0.31
CA THR A 166 -13.87 6.50 1.23
C THR A 166 -14.50 7.71 0.55
N LEU A 167 -14.14 7.98 -0.70
CA LEU A 167 -14.76 9.05 -1.50
C LEU A 167 -16.21 8.74 -1.91
N GLY A 168 -16.66 7.49 -1.78
CA GLY A 168 -17.95 7.02 -2.27
C GLY A 168 -17.99 6.74 -3.79
N ASP A 169 -16.85 6.80 -4.49
CA ASP A 169 -16.75 6.50 -5.93
C ASP A 169 -16.76 4.99 -6.18
N LYS A 170 -17.93 4.37 -6.03
CA LYS A 170 -18.08 2.92 -6.21
C LYS A 170 -17.66 2.43 -7.60
N TYR A 171 -17.71 3.29 -8.61
CA TYR A 171 -17.30 2.90 -9.96
C TYR A 171 -15.79 2.68 -10.01
N PHE A 172 -14.99 3.68 -9.63
CA PHE A 172 -13.54 3.54 -9.66
C PHE A 172 -12.99 2.62 -8.57
N ALA A 173 -13.64 2.53 -7.40
CA ALA A 173 -13.34 1.50 -6.42
C ALA A 173 -13.49 0.10 -7.03
N SER A 174 -14.60 -0.17 -7.73
CA SER A 174 -14.78 -1.47 -8.39
C SER A 174 -13.71 -1.73 -9.45
N GLN A 175 -13.37 -0.73 -10.29
CA GLN A 175 -12.30 -0.91 -11.28
C GLN A 175 -10.98 -1.28 -10.62
N CYS A 176 -10.60 -0.60 -9.53
CA CYS A 176 -9.39 -0.91 -8.77
C CYS A 176 -9.42 -2.34 -8.24
N TRP A 177 -10.54 -2.79 -7.64
CA TRP A 177 -10.67 -4.17 -7.17
C TRP A 177 -10.57 -5.21 -8.29
N SER A 178 -11.07 -4.90 -9.48
CA SER A 178 -10.89 -5.77 -10.65
C SER A 178 -9.42 -5.87 -11.07
N PHE A 179 -8.68 -4.76 -11.11
CA PHE A 179 -7.25 -4.79 -11.43
C PHE A 179 -6.42 -5.44 -10.34
N TYR A 180 -6.74 -5.18 -9.06
CA TYR A 180 -6.19 -5.88 -7.91
C TYR A 180 -6.33 -7.40 -8.09
N ALA A 181 -7.55 -7.89 -8.32
CA ALA A 181 -7.80 -9.32 -8.47
C ALA A 181 -6.98 -9.91 -9.62
N ASN A 182 -6.94 -9.22 -10.77
CA ASN A 182 -6.16 -9.63 -11.93
C ASN A 182 -4.64 -9.69 -11.65
N CYS A 183 -4.11 -8.84 -10.77
CA CYS A 183 -2.70 -8.90 -10.36
C CYS A 183 -2.35 -10.16 -9.56
N TRP A 184 -3.34 -10.90 -9.08
CA TRP A 184 -3.16 -12.11 -8.26
C TRP A 184 -3.72 -13.37 -8.93
N ASP A 185 -4.53 -13.22 -9.98
CA ASP A 185 -5.15 -14.34 -10.68
C ASP A 185 -4.16 -15.11 -11.58
N GLU A 186 -4.42 -16.41 -11.76
CA GLU A 186 -3.59 -17.29 -12.59
C GLU A 186 -3.55 -16.89 -14.06
N PHE A 187 -4.52 -16.11 -14.55
CA PHE A 187 -4.53 -15.61 -15.92
C PHE A 187 -3.30 -14.76 -16.23
N TYR A 188 -2.90 -13.87 -15.33
CA TYR A 188 -1.71 -13.03 -15.48
C TYR A 188 -0.49 -13.59 -14.70
N ARG A 189 -0.71 -14.45 -13.72
CA ARG A 189 0.36 -15.08 -12.91
C ARG A 189 0.27 -16.61 -12.89
N PRO A 190 0.46 -17.30 -14.04
CA PRO A 190 0.22 -18.74 -14.14
C PRO A 190 1.16 -19.61 -13.28
N LYS A 191 2.29 -19.07 -12.81
CA LYS A 191 3.29 -19.82 -12.02
C LYS A 191 3.17 -19.62 -10.51
N GLU A 192 2.52 -18.55 -10.07
CA GLU A 192 2.51 -18.10 -8.68
C GLU A 192 1.28 -17.21 -8.38
N PRO A 193 0.06 -17.69 -8.65
CA PRO A 193 -1.14 -16.91 -8.34
C PRO A 193 -1.38 -16.87 -6.83
N ASP A 194 -2.01 -15.80 -6.35
CA ASP A 194 -2.63 -15.75 -5.02
C ASP A 194 -4.15 -15.73 -5.20
N LEU A 195 -4.73 -16.94 -5.35
CA LEU A 195 -6.13 -17.11 -5.70
C LEU A 195 -7.10 -16.67 -4.59
N TYR A 196 -6.64 -16.53 -3.34
CA TYR A 196 -7.42 -15.92 -2.26
C TYR A 196 -7.62 -14.43 -2.51
N LYS A 197 -6.53 -13.71 -2.81
CA LYS A 197 -6.61 -12.28 -3.15
C LYS A 197 -7.38 -12.05 -4.44
N ALA A 198 -7.19 -12.92 -5.44
CA ALA A 198 -7.99 -12.86 -6.66
C ALA A 198 -9.50 -13.01 -6.34
N CYS A 199 -9.87 -14.00 -5.52
CA CYS A 199 -11.25 -14.23 -5.12
C CYS A 199 -11.81 -13.04 -4.33
N GLU A 200 -11.07 -12.52 -3.35
CA GLU A 200 -11.43 -11.36 -2.55
C GLU A 200 -11.69 -10.13 -3.44
N GLY A 201 -10.76 -9.79 -4.32
CA GLY A 201 -10.87 -8.66 -5.22
C GLY A 201 -12.04 -8.77 -6.18
N PHE A 202 -12.24 -9.94 -6.79
CA PHE A 202 -13.40 -10.17 -7.65
C PHE A 202 -14.72 -10.09 -6.85
N GLY A 203 -14.74 -10.57 -5.61
CA GLY A 203 -15.89 -10.44 -4.71
C GLY A 203 -16.23 -8.98 -4.40
N LYS A 204 -15.23 -8.17 -4.04
CA LYS A 204 -15.40 -6.72 -3.79
C LYS A 204 -15.85 -5.98 -5.05
N PHE A 205 -15.28 -6.31 -6.21
CA PHE A 205 -15.73 -5.79 -7.52
C PHE A 205 -17.22 -6.08 -7.75
N LEU A 206 -17.66 -7.33 -7.62
CA LEU A 206 -19.05 -7.74 -7.87
C LEU A 206 -20.01 -7.03 -6.92
N LYS A 207 -19.69 -6.99 -5.61
CA LYS A 207 -20.49 -6.29 -4.60
C LYS A 207 -20.71 -4.81 -4.96
N LEU A 208 -19.65 -4.09 -5.30
CA LEU A 208 -19.77 -2.67 -5.67
C LEU A 208 -20.59 -2.46 -6.96
N ARG A 209 -20.45 -3.36 -7.94
CA ARG A 209 -21.26 -3.35 -9.17
C ARG A 209 -22.74 -3.60 -8.90
N GLU A 210 -23.08 -4.53 -8.02
CA GLU A 210 -24.45 -4.79 -7.57
C GLU A 210 -25.04 -3.57 -6.86
N GLU A 211 -24.30 -2.97 -5.92
CA GLU A 211 -24.73 -1.79 -5.19
C GLU A 211 -25.00 -0.59 -6.11
N MET A 212 -24.21 -0.43 -7.18
CA MET A 212 -24.44 0.58 -8.21
C MET A 212 -25.58 0.21 -9.18
N GLY A 213 -26.00 -1.06 -9.23
CA GLY A 213 -26.92 -1.55 -10.25
C GLY A 213 -26.30 -1.57 -11.64
N LEU A 214 -25.03 -1.97 -11.77
CA LEU A 214 -24.27 -1.93 -13.02
C LEU A 214 -23.88 -3.35 -13.50
N PRO A 215 -24.82 -4.12 -14.09
CA PRO A 215 -24.58 -5.47 -14.60
C PRO A 215 -23.94 -5.43 -16.00
N ASP A 216 -22.81 -4.72 -16.12
CA ASP A 216 -22.08 -4.55 -17.37
C ASP A 216 -21.39 -5.86 -17.82
N LYS A 217 -20.76 -5.84 -18.99
CA LYS A 217 -20.00 -6.97 -19.52
C LYS A 217 -18.95 -7.46 -18.52
N ASN A 218 -18.24 -6.55 -17.84
CA ASN A 218 -17.21 -6.91 -16.87
C ASN A 218 -17.78 -7.62 -15.65
N TYR A 219 -18.94 -7.18 -15.14
CA TYR A 219 -19.70 -7.90 -14.12
C TYR A 219 -20.02 -9.32 -14.56
N LYS A 220 -20.59 -9.48 -15.76
CA LYS A 220 -21.00 -10.79 -16.31
C LYS A 220 -19.83 -11.73 -16.57
N THR A 221 -18.66 -11.21 -16.94
CA THR A 221 -17.46 -12.04 -17.16
C THR A 221 -16.75 -12.41 -15.86
N THR A 222 -16.81 -11.52 -14.85
CA THR A 222 -16.15 -11.74 -13.56
C THR A 222 -16.95 -12.69 -12.66
N GLN A 223 -18.28 -12.62 -12.71
CA GLN A 223 -19.15 -13.42 -11.85
C GLN A 223 -18.87 -14.94 -11.94
N PRO A 224 -18.73 -15.57 -13.12
CA PRO A 224 -18.37 -16.99 -13.22
C PRO A 224 -16.97 -17.30 -12.68
N ARG A 225 -16.00 -16.40 -12.87
CA ARG A 225 -14.63 -16.58 -12.36
C ARG A 225 -14.61 -16.55 -10.83
N HIS A 226 -15.26 -15.56 -10.23
CA HIS A 226 -15.43 -15.49 -8.77
C HIS A 226 -16.14 -16.73 -8.22
N ALA A 227 -17.25 -17.14 -8.84
CA ALA A 227 -17.97 -18.34 -8.42
C ALA A 227 -17.12 -19.62 -8.52
N ALA A 228 -16.27 -19.73 -9.55
CA ALA A 228 -15.32 -20.84 -9.67
C ALA A 228 -14.29 -20.81 -8.53
N LEU A 229 -13.71 -19.65 -8.21
CA LEU A 229 -12.77 -19.50 -7.11
C LEU A 229 -13.41 -19.81 -5.74
N VAL A 230 -14.63 -19.34 -5.50
CA VAL A 230 -15.43 -19.70 -4.33
C VAL A 230 -15.63 -21.22 -4.25
N GLY A 231 -16.02 -21.85 -5.37
CA GLY A 231 -16.21 -23.30 -5.45
C GLY A 231 -14.92 -24.12 -5.28
N MET A 232 -13.76 -23.50 -5.46
CA MET A 232 -12.44 -24.07 -5.16
C MET A 232 -12.00 -23.83 -3.70
N GLY A 233 -12.81 -23.17 -2.87
CA GLY A 233 -12.50 -22.88 -1.47
C GLY A 233 -11.79 -21.53 -1.23
N TYR A 234 -11.61 -20.69 -2.25
CA TYR A 234 -10.91 -19.41 -2.10
C TYR A 234 -11.81 -18.26 -1.58
N GLY A 235 -13.13 -18.47 -1.55
CA GLY A 235 -14.12 -17.46 -1.14
C GLY A 235 -14.79 -17.73 0.20
N ALA A 236 -14.42 -18.81 0.89
CA ALA A 236 -14.96 -19.15 2.19
C ALA A 236 -14.38 -18.22 3.25
N LYS A 237 -15.20 -17.27 3.73
CA LYS A 237 -14.93 -16.63 5.02
C LYS A 237 -14.92 -17.73 6.04
N GLY A 238 -13.79 -17.93 6.70
CA GLY A 238 -13.67 -19.02 7.64
C GLY A 238 -12.87 -20.22 7.14
N THR A 239 -12.33 -20.27 5.92
CA THR A 239 -11.33 -21.29 5.58
C THR A 239 -10.16 -20.74 4.77
N VAL A 240 -8.96 -21.20 5.11
CA VAL A 240 -7.73 -20.80 4.42
C VAL A 240 -6.87 -22.02 4.13
N ILE A 241 -6.44 -22.20 2.89
CA ILE A 241 -5.57 -23.30 2.48
C ILE A 241 -4.15 -23.01 2.95
N ASP A 242 -3.61 -23.88 3.79
CA ASP A 242 -2.20 -23.88 4.14
C ASP A 242 -1.39 -24.20 2.87
N PRO A 243 -0.44 -23.35 2.46
CA PRO A 243 0.26 -23.52 1.18
C PRO A 243 1.35 -24.60 1.29
N THR A 244 1.70 -25.00 2.52
CA THR A 244 2.73 -25.99 2.83
C THR A 244 2.13 -27.38 2.81
N THR A 245 0.92 -27.55 3.37
CA THR A 245 0.24 -28.85 3.44
C THR A 245 -0.84 -29.03 2.38
N GLY A 246 -1.35 -27.93 1.81
CA GLY A 246 -2.51 -27.94 0.92
C GLY A 246 -3.84 -28.17 1.64
N GLU A 247 -3.83 -28.22 2.98
CA GLU A 247 -5.02 -28.51 3.79
C GLU A 247 -5.84 -27.25 4.06
N GLU A 248 -7.16 -27.41 4.09
CA GLU A 248 -8.10 -26.36 4.44
C GLU A 248 -8.12 -26.16 5.96
N VAL A 249 -7.82 -24.94 6.40
CA VAL A 249 -7.84 -24.56 7.82
C VAL A 249 -9.09 -23.75 8.07
N GLU A 250 -10.00 -24.27 8.88
CA GLU A 250 -11.20 -23.56 9.30
C GLU A 250 -10.85 -22.48 10.34
N ILE A 251 -11.00 -21.21 9.95
CA ILE A 251 -11.05 -20.04 10.82
C ILE A 251 -12.45 -19.98 11.45
N PRO A 252 -12.56 -20.14 12.78
CA PRO A 252 -13.85 -20.09 13.47
C PRO A 252 -14.58 -18.76 13.24
N GLU A 253 -15.90 -18.80 13.10
CA GLU A 253 -16.72 -17.59 13.19
C GLU A 253 -16.55 -16.94 14.58
N VAL A 254 -16.55 -15.61 14.59
CA VAL A 254 -16.43 -14.82 15.83
C VAL A 254 -17.82 -14.52 16.37
N ALA A 255 -18.12 -15.03 17.56
CA ALA A 255 -19.40 -14.79 18.22
C ALA A 255 -19.37 -13.45 18.99
N GLU A 256 -20.30 -12.56 18.68
CA GLU A 256 -20.54 -11.34 19.46
C GLU A 256 -21.26 -11.68 20.77
N LEU A 257 -20.70 -11.24 21.90
CA LEU A 257 -21.19 -11.59 23.23
C LEU A 257 -22.18 -10.57 23.80
N ALA A 258 -22.11 -9.32 23.34
CA ALA A 258 -23.00 -8.24 23.78
C ALA A 258 -23.08 -7.12 22.74
N ALA A 259 -23.94 -6.13 23.01
CA ALA A 259 -24.03 -4.91 22.19
C ALA A 259 -22.74 -4.08 22.22
N ALA A 260 -22.53 -3.27 21.18
CA ALA A 260 -21.40 -2.37 21.09
C ALA A 260 -21.40 -1.33 22.23
N ILE A 261 -20.25 -1.19 22.88
CA ILE A 261 -19.96 -0.17 23.90
C ILE A 261 -19.33 1.04 23.20
N PRO A 262 -19.98 2.22 23.21
CA PRO A 262 -19.36 3.43 22.70
C PRO A 262 -18.32 3.95 23.71
N VAL A 263 -17.12 4.21 23.24
CA VAL A 263 -16.01 4.78 24.03
C VAL A 263 -15.68 6.15 23.46
N ALA A 264 -16.05 7.20 24.18
CA ALA A 264 -15.63 8.57 23.84
C ALA A 264 -14.14 8.73 24.18
N LEU A 265 -13.41 9.43 23.31
CA LEU A 265 -11.99 9.68 23.47
C LEU A 265 -11.70 11.18 23.55
N GLU A 266 -10.69 11.52 24.35
CA GLU A 266 -10.18 12.87 24.54
C GLU A 266 -8.75 13.00 24.00
N PHE A 267 -8.44 14.17 23.44
CA PHE A 267 -7.14 14.39 22.82
C PHE A 267 -6.04 14.59 23.86
N GLU A 268 -4.89 13.96 23.61
CA GLU A 268 -3.65 14.22 24.32
C GLU A 268 -2.45 14.14 23.39
N LEU A 269 -1.41 14.91 23.68
CA LEU A 269 -0.11 14.80 22.99
C LEU A 269 0.76 13.73 23.63
N VAL A 270 1.47 12.97 22.80
CA VAL A 270 2.52 12.03 23.22
C VAL A 270 3.90 12.54 22.84
N GLY A 271 4.83 12.42 23.77
CA GLY A 271 6.25 12.66 23.55
C GLY A 271 6.91 11.54 22.73
N LEU A 272 8.06 11.86 22.13
CA LEU A 272 8.85 10.92 21.32
C LEU A 272 9.27 9.66 22.11
N LYS A 273 9.41 9.75 23.43
CA LYS A 273 9.98 8.69 24.29
C LYS A 273 8.99 8.11 25.29
N ASP A 274 7.72 8.50 25.25
CA ASP A 274 6.73 8.11 26.25
C ASP A 274 6.40 6.61 26.18
N PHE A 275 6.40 6.08 24.96
CA PHE A 275 6.09 4.67 24.66
C PHE A 275 7.07 4.10 23.62
N ALA A 276 7.31 2.79 23.69
CA ALA A 276 7.87 2.05 22.56
C ALA A 276 6.76 1.80 21.53
N ARG A 277 6.85 2.41 20.35
CA ARG A 277 5.80 2.41 19.33
C ARG A 277 6.31 1.78 18.02
N PRO A 278 5.48 1.05 17.25
CA PRO A 278 5.88 0.32 16.04
C PRO A 278 6.00 1.23 14.80
N ASN A 279 6.76 2.32 14.91
CA ASN A 279 6.95 3.28 13.82
C ASN A 279 8.45 3.47 13.55
N TYR A 280 8.82 3.31 12.28
CA TYR A 280 10.20 3.42 11.82
C TYR A 280 10.82 4.78 12.15
N PHE A 281 10.07 5.88 12.13
CA PHE A 281 10.63 7.23 12.26
C PHE A 281 10.88 7.67 13.70
N LEU A 282 10.37 6.95 14.70
CA LEU A 282 10.40 7.37 16.11
C LEU A 282 11.77 7.20 16.77
N ASP A 283 12.73 7.99 16.32
CA ASP A 283 14.07 8.13 16.88
C ASP A 283 14.63 9.54 16.66
N GLU A 284 15.85 9.81 17.12
CA GLU A 284 16.45 11.15 17.06
C GLU A 284 17.05 11.50 15.68
N HIS A 285 16.85 10.69 14.64
CA HIS A 285 17.30 10.94 13.26
C HIS A 285 16.25 11.71 12.46
N TYR A 286 15.97 12.94 12.92
CA TYR A 286 15.02 13.82 12.28
C TYR A 286 15.24 14.11 10.79
N PRO A 287 16.47 14.03 10.20
CA PRO A 287 16.63 14.17 8.75
C PRO A 287 15.91 13.11 7.91
N MET A 288 15.46 12.01 8.52
CA MET A 288 14.61 11.01 7.85
C MET A 288 13.12 11.23 8.08
N TRP A 289 12.73 12.07 9.03
CA TRP A 289 11.32 12.30 9.33
C TRP A 289 10.63 12.97 8.15
N ASN A 290 9.30 12.98 8.19
CA ASN A 290 8.52 13.80 7.26
C ASN A 290 8.97 15.25 7.37
N SER A 291 9.04 15.95 6.24
CA SER A 291 9.50 17.33 6.22
C SER A 291 8.62 18.22 5.36
N LEU A 292 8.44 19.45 5.85
CA LEU A 292 7.87 20.58 5.14
C LEU A 292 9.02 21.42 4.61
N TYR A 293 9.32 21.28 3.33
CA TYR A 293 10.30 22.11 2.64
C TYR A 293 9.63 23.38 2.11
N LEU A 294 9.98 24.53 2.65
CA LEU A 294 9.51 25.85 2.23
C LEU A 294 10.66 26.64 1.62
N GLN A 295 10.40 27.31 0.50
CA GLN A 295 11.33 28.22 -0.16
C GLN A 295 11.27 29.60 0.51
N GLU A 296 11.33 30.69 -0.27
CA GLU A 296 11.35 32.05 0.24
C GLU A 296 10.02 32.49 0.90
N LYS A 297 10.03 33.70 1.46
CA LYS A 297 8.83 34.31 2.07
C LYS A 297 7.69 34.32 1.05
N GLY A 298 6.51 33.87 1.49
CA GLY A 298 5.31 33.73 0.66
C GLY A 298 5.07 32.29 0.18
N ASP A 299 6.06 31.39 0.31
CA ASP A 299 5.83 29.97 0.03
C ASP A 299 4.85 29.37 1.03
N SER A 300 3.99 28.48 0.54
CA SER A 300 2.98 27.81 1.34
C SER A 300 2.70 26.40 0.83
N LYS A 301 2.45 25.48 1.75
CA LYS A 301 2.17 24.07 1.44
C LYS A 301 1.14 23.50 2.40
N PRO A 302 0.26 22.60 1.94
CA PRO A 302 -0.59 21.87 2.86
C PRO A 302 0.28 21.05 3.81
N PHE A 303 -0.14 20.95 5.08
CA PHE A 303 0.42 19.98 5.99
C PHE A 303 0.31 18.58 5.38
N PRO A 304 1.39 17.77 5.36
CA PRO A 304 1.38 16.52 4.62
C PRO A 304 0.42 15.51 5.27
N ARG A 305 -0.11 14.60 4.45
CA ARG A 305 -0.85 13.37 4.82
C ARG A 305 -2.24 13.55 5.43
N ILE A 306 -2.58 14.73 5.94
CA ILE A 306 -3.92 15.01 6.45
C ILE A 306 -4.80 15.52 5.29
N GLU A 307 -5.97 14.90 5.10
CA GLU A 307 -6.97 15.41 4.16
C GLU A 307 -7.54 16.74 4.66
N GLY A 308 -7.59 17.75 3.77
CA GLY A 308 -8.01 19.09 4.19
C GLY A 308 -7.08 19.73 5.23
N ALA A 309 -5.81 19.32 5.26
CA ALA A 309 -4.77 19.85 6.12
C ALA A 309 -4.71 21.39 6.17
N PRO A 310 -4.38 21.97 7.35
CA PRO A 310 -3.95 23.36 7.46
C PRO A 310 -2.83 23.71 6.48
N ILE A 311 -2.74 24.98 6.09
CA ILE A 311 -1.69 25.46 5.19
C ILE A 311 -0.51 25.99 5.99
N VAL A 312 0.66 25.39 5.80
CA VAL A 312 1.92 25.86 6.39
C VAL A 312 2.48 26.95 5.49
N MET A 313 2.77 28.12 6.06
CA MET A 313 3.17 29.33 5.34
C MET A 313 4.47 29.90 5.89
N ARG A 314 5.40 30.27 5.01
CA ARG A 314 6.58 31.07 5.38
C ARG A 314 6.23 32.56 5.28
N VAL A 315 5.89 33.18 6.42
CA VAL A 315 5.45 34.59 6.46
C VAL A 315 6.60 35.58 6.67
N GLY A 316 7.78 35.10 7.08
CA GLY A 316 8.98 35.92 7.30
C GLY A 316 10.28 35.15 7.05
N SER A 317 11.41 35.86 7.16
CA SER A 317 12.72 35.23 7.03
C SER A 317 12.89 34.10 8.04
N GLY A 318 12.50 34.30 9.31
CA GLY A 318 12.53 33.30 10.38
C GLY A 318 11.16 33.03 11.02
N THR A 319 10.07 33.06 10.24
CA THR A 319 8.72 32.86 10.76
C THR A 319 7.92 31.95 9.85
N ILE A 320 7.43 30.85 10.41
CA ILE A 320 6.52 29.90 9.75
C ILE A 320 5.24 29.81 10.58
N LYS A 321 4.10 29.83 9.91
CA LYS A 321 2.79 29.72 10.56
C LYS A 321 1.91 28.66 9.89
N LEU A 322 0.92 28.14 10.61
CA LEU A 322 -0.20 27.37 10.07
C LEU A 322 -1.42 28.29 9.95
N ASP A 323 -2.00 28.32 8.76
CA ASP A 323 -3.37 28.78 8.51
C ASP A 323 -4.31 27.58 8.76
N THR A 324 -5.04 27.65 9.88
CA THR A 324 -5.91 26.60 10.39
C THR A 324 -7.38 26.84 10.06
N ASN A 325 -7.75 28.08 9.73
CA ASN A 325 -9.11 28.49 9.43
C ASN A 325 -9.37 28.70 7.91
N PHE A 326 -8.32 28.58 7.09
CA PHE A 326 -8.30 28.75 5.63
C PHE A 326 -8.62 30.18 5.16
N ASP A 327 -8.32 31.20 5.96
CA ASP A 327 -8.49 32.61 5.60
C ASP A 327 -7.29 33.21 4.84
N GLY A 328 -6.21 32.42 4.65
CA GLY A 328 -4.98 32.84 4.01
C GLY A 328 -4.03 33.61 4.91
N ALA A 329 -4.31 33.71 6.21
CA ALA A 329 -3.45 34.25 7.24
C ALA A 329 -3.00 33.14 8.22
N GLY A 330 -1.77 33.26 8.72
CA GLY A 330 -1.24 32.30 9.67
C GLY A 330 -1.76 32.55 11.10
N ASP A 331 -2.45 31.55 11.67
CA ASP A 331 -3.03 31.56 13.01
C ASP A 331 -2.03 31.11 14.08
N LEU A 332 -1.31 30.00 13.81
CA LEU A 332 -0.44 29.32 14.76
C LEU A 332 1.02 29.38 14.31
N GLU A 333 1.93 29.85 15.16
CA GLU A 333 3.36 29.89 14.82
C GLU A 333 4.05 28.53 15.08
N ILE A 334 4.84 28.05 14.12
CA ILE A 334 5.72 26.88 14.32
C ILE A 334 7.02 27.36 14.98
N PRO A 335 7.36 26.88 16.19
CA PRO A 335 8.58 27.29 16.87
C PRO A 335 9.84 26.82 16.11
N LEU A 336 10.72 27.76 15.74
CA LEU A 336 11.97 27.47 15.02
C LEU A 336 13.19 27.45 15.95
N THR A 337 13.11 26.71 17.06
CA THR A 337 14.10 26.78 18.15
C THR A 337 15.25 25.77 18.04
N GLY A 338 15.19 24.85 17.06
CA GLY A 338 16.10 23.70 16.97
C GLY A 338 15.87 22.63 18.04
N ASN A 339 14.94 22.86 18.97
CA ASN A 339 14.46 21.86 19.92
C ASN A 339 13.18 21.21 19.40
N LEU A 340 12.86 20.04 19.95
CA LEU A 340 11.62 19.34 19.66
C LEU A 340 10.45 20.06 20.34
N MET A 341 9.51 20.58 19.55
CA MET A 341 8.40 21.42 20.03
C MET A 341 7.06 20.86 19.55
N PRO A 342 6.07 20.69 20.42
CA PRO A 342 4.74 20.26 20.01
C PRO A 342 3.99 21.39 19.28
N ILE A 343 3.18 21.02 18.30
CA ILE A 343 2.12 21.85 17.74
C ILE A 343 0.80 21.09 17.81
N GLN A 344 -0.28 21.81 18.05
CA GLN A 344 -1.64 21.29 18.15
C GLN A 344 -2.59 22.21 17.39
N PHE A 345 -3.54 21.62 16.67
CA PHE A 345 -4.58 22.31 15.91
C PHE A 345 -5.77 21.39 15.65
N SER A 346 -6.93 21.97 15.32
CA SER A 346 -8.11 21.19 14.96
C SER A 346 -8.11 20.82 13.47
N ILE A 347 -8.63 19.63 13.15
CA ILE A 347 -8.86 19.13 11.79
C ILE A 347 -10.30 18.60 11.66
N GLY A 348 -10.75 18.41 10.42
CA GLY A 348 -12.10 17.93 10.13
C GLY A 348 -13.17 19.01 10.25
N SER A 349 -14.45 18.61 10.20
CA SER A 349 -15.60 19.51 10.30
C SER A 349 -16.83 18.79 10.86
N GLY A 350 -17.74 19.53 11.49
CA GLY A 350 -18.97 18.94 12.05
C GLY A 350 -18.67 17.88 13.12
N GLU A 351 -19.35 16.74 13.06
CA GLU A 351 -19.18 15.64 14.02
C GLU A 351 -17.83 14.91 13.92
N GLU A 352 -17.06 15.15 12.85
CA GLU A 352 -15.71 14.60 12.66
C GLU A 352 -14.60 15.60 13.04
N GLN A 353 -14.98 16.80 13.49
CA GLN A 353 -14.00 17.79 13.96
C GLN A 353 -13.30 17.25 15.20
N ARG A 354 -11.96 17.32 15.20
CA ARG A 354 -11.13 16.77 16.27
C ARG A 354 -9.81 17.51 16.38
N GLU A 355 -9.21 17.46 17.57
CA GLU A 355 -7.85 17.95 17.78
C GLU A 355 -6.84 16.98 17.16
N TRP A 356 -5.70 17.53 16.73
CA TRP A 356 -4.56 16.81 16.20
C TRP A 356 -3.25 17.53 16.58
N GLY A 357 -2.14 16.81 16.55
CA GLY A 357 -0.84 17.42 16.81
C GLY A 357 0.37 16.59 16.41
N CYS A 358 1.52 17.25 16.35
CA CYS A 358 2.79 16.61 16.04
C CYS A 358 3.94 17.26 16.82
N LEU A 359 5.09 16.60 16.83
CA LEU A 359 6.34 17.22 17.26
C LEU A 359 7.07 17.77 16.03
N THR A 360 7.60 18.98 16.16
CA THR A 360 8.35 19.69 15.12
C THR A 360 9.77 19.98 15.56
N ILE A 361 10.70 19.97 14.61
CA ILE A 361 12.09 20.40 14.79
C ILE A 361 12.63 20.98 13.48
N VAL A 362 13.52 21.97 13.57
CA VAL A 362 14.25 22.51 12.41
C VAL A 362 15.67 21.97 12.38
N GLY A 363 16.24 21.87 11.18
CA GLY A 363 17.61 21.39 11.02
C GLY A 363 18.65 22.35 11.59
N VAL A 364 19.80 21.79 11.95
CA VAL A 364 20.96 22.52 12.49
C VAL A 364 22.08 22.67 11.46
N GLU A 365 23.02 23.57 11.73
CA GLU A 365 24.12 23.87 10.82
C GLU A 365 24.96 22.64 10.48
N LYS A 366 25.21 21.73 11.42
CA LYS A 366 25.97 20.51 11.15
C LYS A 366 25.23 19.29 11.67
N ASP A 367 24.80 18.43 10.76
CA ASP A 367 24.20 17.14 11.10
C ASP A 367 24.76 15.99 10.24
N LEU A 368 24.24 14.78 10.44
CA LEU A 368 24.62 13.59 9.70
C LEU A 368 23.43 12.98 8.97
N TYR A 369 23.65 12.65 7.70
CA TYR A 369 22.74 11.86 6.88
C TYR A 369 23.46 10.64 6.33
N GLN A 370 23.04 9.42 6.70
CA GLN A 370 23.76 8.18 6.35
C GLN A 370 25.26 8.19 6.73
N GLY A 371 25.63 8.96 7.77
CA GLY A 371 27.02 9.18 8.19
C GLY A 371 27.80 10.23 7.38
N ILE A 372 27.17 10.88 6.40
CA ILE A 372 27.71 12.01 5.63
C ILE A 372 27.35 13.30 6.36
N GLY A 373 28.33 14.20 6.53
CA GLY A 373 28.10 15.54 7.10
C GLY A 373 27.22 16.38 6.18
N VAL A 374 26.16 16.99 6.72
CA VAL A 374 25.21 17.85 5.97
C VAL A 374 24.94 19.16 6.70
N TYR A 375 24.64 20.20 5.94
CA TYR A 375 24.14 21.48 6.46
C TYR A 375 22.62 21.52 6.30
N LEU A 376 21.90 21.50 7.43
CA LEU A 376 20.42 21.50 7.47
C LEU A 376 19.86 22.76 8.13
N ALA A 377 20.73 23.74 8.44
CA ALA A 377 20.30 24.99 9.05
C ALA A 377 19.25 25.67 8.17
N PHE A 378 18.26 26.21 8.86
CA PHE A 378 17.31 27.14 8.30
C PHE A 378 18.03 28.37 7.72
N ILE A 379 17.77 28.73 6.46
CA ILE A 379 18.34 29.92 5.79
C ILE A 379 17.27 30.71 5.02
N ASP A 380 17.58 31.92 4.58
CA ASP A 380 16.62 32.78 3.86
C ASP A 380 16.08 32.14 2.58
N LYS A 381 16.87 31.33 1.87
CA LYS A 381 16.46 30.69 0.62
C LYS A 381 15.54 29.49 0.82
N TYR A 382 15.70 28.74 1.91
CA TYR A 382 14.91 27.56 2.18
C TYR A 382 14.89 27.21 3.67
N ALA A 383 13.80 26.57 4.07
CA ALA A 383 13.53 26.11 5.41
C ALA A 383 12.97 24.69 5.36
N SER A 384 13.46 23.81 6.21
CA SER A 384 12.85 22.49 6.43
C SER A 384 12.36 22.39 7.87
N VAL A 385 11.07 22.12 8.04
CA VAL A 385 10.48 21.73 9.33
C VAL A 385 10.25 20.23 9.29
N TYR A 386 10.92 19.49 10.15
CA TYR A 386 10.76 18.05 10.30
C TYR A 386 9.67 17.78 11.33
N ILE A 387 8.78 16.84 11.01
CA ILE A 387 7.58 16.55 11.78
C ILE A 387 7.47 15.06 12.08
N ILE A 388 6.93 14.73 13.26
CA ILE A 388 6.67 13.35 13.65
C ILE A 388 5.42 13.22 14.52
N SER A 389 4.74 12.08 14.43
CA SER A 389 3.50 11.80 15.15
C SER A 389 3.59 12.04 16.66
N ALA A 390 2.63 12.83 17.14
CA ALA A 390 2.39 13.12 18.56
C ALA A 390 0.91 13.08 18.94
N ALA A 391 0.00 12.97 17.96
CA ALA A 391 -1.43 13.01 18.17
C ALA A 391 -1.91 11.71 18.82
N SER A 392 -2.68 11.81 19.90
CA SER A 392 -3.35 10.66 20.49
C SER A 392 -4.74 10.98 21.03
N MET A 393 -5.59 9.96 21.08
CA MET A 393 -6.94 9.98 21.62
C MET A 393 -7.04 8.94 22.74
N VAL A 394 -7.54 9.35 23.91
CA VAL A 394 -7.54 8.57 25.15
C VAL A 394 -8.96 8.40 25.69
N GLY A 395 -9.33 7.19 26.06
CA GLY A 395 -10.58 6.93 26.77
C GLY A 395 -10.47 5.70 27.66
N GLU A 396 -11.62 5.23 28.12
CA GLU A 396 -11.73 4.09 29.03
C GLU A 396 -12.72 3.07 28.48
N LEU A 397 -12.27 1.83 28.28
CA LEU A 397 -13.10 0.69 27.90
C LEU A 397 -13.11 -0.30 29.06
N SER A 398 -14.29 -0.50 29.68
CA SER A 398 -14.49 -1.46 30.77
C SER A 398 -13.47 -1.31 31.92
N GLY A 399 -13.16 -0.07 32.32
CA GLY A 399 -12.19 0.23 33.38
C GLY A 399 -10.73 0.20 32.96
N VAL A 400 -10.44 0.00 31.67
CA VAL A 400 -9.07 -0.03 31.12
C VAL A 400 -8.86 1.17 30.21
N SER A 401 -7.83 1.95 30.50
CA SER A 401 -7.44 3.06 29.63
C SER A 401 -7.02 2.56 28.25
N VAL A 402 -7.50 3.19 27.20
CA VAL A 402 -7.12 2.92 25.81
C VAL A 402 -6.66 4.23 25.19
N ARG A 403 -5.43 4.27 24.68
CA ARG A 403 -4.89 5.42 23.95
C ARG A 403 -4.56 5.01 22.52
N VAL A 404 -5.23 5.60 21.54
CA VAL A 404 -4.92 5.44 20.12
C VAL A 404 -4.01 6.57 19.67
N ILE A 405 -2.95 6.25 18.94
CA ILE A 405 -1.93 7.17 18.46
C ILE A 405 -1.94 7.12 16.93
N ASP A 406 -2.12 8.27 16.30
CA ASP A 406 -2.10 8.42 14.83
C ASP A 406 -0.64 8.40 14.34
N GLU A 407 -0.13 7.23 13.99
CA GLU A 407 1.28 7.01 13.66
C GLU A 407 1.60 7.34 12.21
N ASP A 408 0.63 7.14 11.32
CA ASP A 408 0.79 7.35 9.89
C ASP A 408 0.53 8.82 9.48
N MET A 409 0.01 9.61 10.42
CA MET A 409 -0.26 11.04 10.35
C MET A 409 -1.36 11.38 9.33
N ASN A 410 -2.29 10.45 9.09
CA ASN A 410 -3.41 10.67 8.16
C ASN A 410 -4.55 11.51 8.81
N GLY A 411 -4.47 11.73 10.12
CA GLY A 411 -5.43 12.49 10.90
C GLY A 411 -6.56 11.66 11.50
N ILE A 412 -6.70 10.37 11.18
CA ILE A 412 -7.78 9.48 11.60
C ILE A 412 -7.22 8.49 12.62
N TYR A 413 -7.68 8.58 13.87
CA TYR A 413 -7.20 7.68 14.92
C TYR A 413 -7.80 6.27 14.78
N GLY A 414 -6.93 5.27 14.63
CA GLY A 414 -7.30 3.87 14.40
C GLY A 414 -7.69 3.60 12.94
N GLY A 415 -7.25 4.45 12.02
CA GLY A 415 -7.52 4.27 10.59
C GLY A 415 -6.90 2.98 10.01
N PRO A 416 -7.30 2.59 8.79
CA PRO A 416 -6.61 1.53 8.06
C PRO A 416 -5.15 1.95 7.82
N PRO A 417 -4.19 1.01 7.77
CA PRO A 417 -2.80 1.35 7.51
C PRO A 417 -2.63 2.05 6.16
N THR A 418 -1.79 3.08 6.11
CA THR A 418 -1.34 3.65 4.85
C THR A 418 -0.02 3.02 4.40
N SER A 419 0.36 3.23 3.15
CA SER A 419 1.60 2.66 2.59
C SER A 419 2.29 3.65 1.66
N TRP A 420 3.61 3.74 1.80
CA TRP A 420 4.39 4.82 1.20
C TRP A 420 5.68 4.32 0.55
N ALA A 421 5.95 4.80 -0.67
CA ALA A 421 7.19 4.58 -1.39
C ALA A 421 8.27 5.55 -0.90
N TYR A 422 8.83 5.29 0.28
CA TYR A 422 9.93 6.09 0.80
C TYR A 422 11.26 5.86 0.08
N VAL A 423 12.12 6.87 0.19
CA VAL A 423 13.53 6.75 -0.13
C VAL A 423 14.21 5.59 0.62
N GLY A 424 15.05 4.86 -0.12
CA GLY A 424 15.77 3.68 0.36
C GLY A 424 15.00 2.36 0.29
N LEU A 425 13.79 2.37 -0.29
CA LEU A 425 13.07 1.17 -0.68
C LEU A 425 13.48 0.77 -2.10
N THR A 426 13.53 -0.53 -2.35
CA THR A 426 13.53 -1.07 -3.71
C THR A 426 12.32 -0.53 -4.49
N GLU A 427 12.48 -0.30 -5.80
CA GLU A 427 11.40 0.19 -6.65
C GLU A 427 10.14 -0.68 -6.51
N GLY A 428 8.99 -0.02 -6.33
CA GLY A 428 7.70 -0.66 -6.12
C GLY A 428 7.46 -1.23 -4.73
N ALA A 429 8.46 -1.29 -3.84
CA ALA A 429 8.22 -1.64 -2.44
C ALA A 429 7.57 -0.46 -1.69
N PHE A 430 6.68 -0.77 -0.75
CA PHE A 430 6.01 0.21 0.09
C PHE A 430 6.25 -0.11 1.57
N HIS A 431 6.48 0.94 2.36
CA HIS A 431 6.51 0.86 3.81
C HIS A 431 5.08 1.07 4.34
N PRO A 432 4.47 0.07 4.98
CA PRO A 432 3.21 0.27 5.65
C PRO A 432 3.40 1.06 6.94
N GLU A 433 2.43 1.90 7.27
CA GLU A 433 2.34 2.65 8.51
C GLU A 433 0.97 2.44 9.11
N ILE A 434 0.96 2.09 10.40
CA ILE A 434 -0.27 1.78 11.13
C ILE A 434 -0.26 2.51 12.44
N ASP A 435 -1.42 3.01 12.79
CA ASP A 435 -1.70 3.54 14.12
C ASP A 435 -1.38 2.53 15.20
N SER A 436 -1.15 3.04 16.40
CA SER A 436 -0.83 2.21 17.54
C SER A 436 -1.74 2.50 18.72
N VAL A 437 -1.87 1.53 19.62
CA VAL A 437 -2.70 1.63 20.80
C VAL A 437 -1.92 1.23 22.04
N VAL A 438 -2.04 2.03 23.09
CA VAL A 438 -1.54 1.70 24.43
C VAL A 438 -2.72 1.26 25.27
N VAL A 439 -2.62 0.08 25.87
CA VAL A 439 -3.66 -0.52 26.70
C VAL A 439 -3.24 -0.47 28.17
N GLY A 440 -4.07 0.14 29.01
CA GLY A 440 -3.85 0.31 30.43
C GLY A 440 -2.56 1.05 30.75
N SER A 441 -1.67 0.39 31.49
CA SER A 441 -0.40 0.97 31.96
C SER A 441 0.82 0.57 31.13
N GLU A 442 0.59 -0.05 29.96
CA GLU A 442 1.66 -0.57 29.11
C GLU A 442 2.62 0.54 28.63
N LYS A 443 3.92 0.21 28.61
CA LYS A 443 4.96 1.11 28.07
C LYS A 443 5.27 0.87 26.60
N ARG A 444 4.59 -0.09 25.98
CA ARG A 444 4.71 -0.45 24.58
C ARG A 444 3.33 -0.31 23.96
N ALA A 445 3.26 0.43 22.87
CA ALA A 445 2.06 0.44 22.04
C ALA A 445 2.03 -0.83 21.18
N ARG A 446 0.83 -1.36 20.98
CA ARG A 446 0.53 -2.45 20.05
C ARG A 446 0.04 -1.81 18.75
N PRO A 447 0.20 -2.44 17.57
CA PRO A 447 -0.47 -1.94 16.37
C PRO A 447 -2.00 -1.91 16.58
N TRP A 448 -2.67 -0.87 16.09
CA TRP A 448 -4.12 -0.80 16.07
C TRP A 448 -4.67 -1.99 15.28
N SER A 449 -5.75 -2.60 15.77
CA SER A 449 -6.34 -3.79 15.16
C SER A 449 -7.84 -3.80 15.39
N GLU A 450 -8.57 -4.36 14.43
CA GLU A 450 -10.01 -4.59 14.57
C GLU A 450 -10.29 -5.56 15.72
N TYR A 451 -9.51 -6.64 15.89
CA TYR A 451 -9.68 -7.57 17.01
C TYR A 451 -8.53 -7.43 18.02
N MET A 452 -8.85 -7.06 19.26
CA MET A 452 -7.86 -6.83 20.32
C MET A 452 -8.30 -7.33 21.68
N GLU A 453 -7.34 -7.89 22.43
CA GLU A 453 -7.52 -8.17 23.85
C GLU A 453 -7.26 -6.90 24.68
N ILE A 454 -8.29 -6.43 25.38
CA ILE A 454 -8.26 -5.28 26.29
C ILE A 454 -8.80 -5.73 27.65
N GLY A 455 -7.98 -5.61 28.70
CA GLY A 455 -8.40 -6.01 30.05
C GLY A 455 -8.72 -7.51 30.21
N GLY A 456 -8.16 -8.38 29.37
CA GLY A 456 -8.44 -9.82 29.38
C GLY A 456 -9.71 -10.22 28.64
N THR A 457 -10.39 -9.28 27.96
CA THR A 457 -11.54 -9.55 27.09
C THR A 457 -11.18 -9.18 25.66
N TRP A 458 -11.58 -10.01 24.70
CA TRP A 458 -11.43 -9.68 23.29
C TRP A 458 -12.57 -8.79 22.82
N TYR A 459 -12.23 -7.75 22.07
CA TYR A 459 -13.17 -6.85 21.46
C TYR A 459 -12.94 -6.79 19.95
N LYS A 460 -14.04 -6.67 19.21
CA LYS A 460 -14.06 -6.12 17.86
C LYS A 460 -14.25 -4.61 17.95
N LEU A 461 -13.29 -3.86 17.43
CA LEU A 461 -13.20 -2.41 17.50
C LEU A 461 -13.57 -1.77 16.16
N GLU A 462 -14.36 -0.71 16.22
CA GLU A 462 -14.77 0.09 15.07
C GLU A 462 -14.43 1.56 15.34
N VAL A 463 -13.72 2.20 14.41
CA VAL A 463 -13.46 3.63 14.46
C VAL A 463 -14.69 4.41 14.01
N ARG A 464 -15.08 5.42 14.79
CA ARG A 464 -16.21 6.30 14.49
C ARG A 464 -15.78 7.76 14.56
N LYS A 465 -16.44 8.60 13.75
CA LYS A 465 -16.28 10.08 13.78
C LYS A 465 -14.81 10.53 13.66
N GLY A 466 -14.02 9.88 12.80
CA GLY A 466 -12.59 10.20 12.64
C GLY A 466 -11.70 9.79 13.82
N GLY A 467 -12.20 8.91 14.70
CA GLY A 467 -11.44 8.37 15.83
C GLY A 467 -11.57 9.16 17.13
N VAL A 468 -12.61 9.98 17.27
CA VAL A 468 -13.01 10.54 18.59
C VAL A 468 -13.90 9.59 19.39
N GLU A 469 -14.40 8.54 18.74
CA GLU A 469 -15.21 7.50 19.37
C GLU A 469 -14.78 6.13 18.83
N ILE A 470 -14.71 5.13 19.70
CA ILE A 470 -14.54 3.72 19.33
C ILE A 470 -15.83 2.98 19.69
N GLY A 471 -16.37 2.21 18.75
CA GLY A 471 -17.35 1.17 19.05
C GLY A 471 -16.62 -0.12 19.42
N ALA A 472 -16.85 -0.66 20.62
CA ALA A 472 -16.22 -1.90 21.08
C ALA A 472 -17.28 -2.98 21.34
N VAL A 473 -17.24 -4.07 20.57
CA VAL A 473 -18.12 -5.24 20.75
C VAL A 473 -17.33 -6.35 21.42
N PRO A 474 -17.69 -6.82 22.63
CA PRO A 474 -17.01 -7.96 23.23
C PRO A 474 -17.31 -9.22 22.41
N VAL A 475 -16.27 -10.03 22.18
CA VAL A 475 -16.33 -11.22 21.32
C VAL A 475 -15.64 -12.41 21.97
N GLU A 476 -16.08 -13.61 21.58
CA GLU A 476 -15.36 -14.84 21.87
C GLU A 476 -14.48 -15.21 20.67
N VAL A 477 -13.19 -15.35 20.91
CA VAL A 477 -12.22 -15.80 19.90
C VAL A 477 -11.44 -16.99 20.45
N LYS A 478 -11.35 -18.04 19.64
CA LYS A 478 -10.37 -19.10 19.88
C LYS A 478 -8.99 -18.53 19.59
N THR A 479 -8.02 -18.85 20.45
CA THR A 479 -6.66 -18.29 20.33
C THR A 479 -5.60 -19.38 20.26
N GLY A 480 -4.51 -19.07 19.56
CA GLY A 480 -3.23 -19.77 19.69
C GLY A 480 -2.09 -18.78 19.97
N THR A 481 -0.86 -19.19 19.73
CA THR A 481 0.34 -18.36 20.00
C THR A 481 1.26 -18.28 18.80
N LEU A 482 1.61 -17.08 18.36
CA LEU A 482 2.73 -16.84 17.46
C LEU A 482 4.00 -16.52 18.26
N LYS A 483 5.06 -17.29 18.03
CA LYS A 483 6.35 -17.06 18.70
C LYS A 483 7.44 -16.76 17.70
N LEU A 484 8.07 -15.60 17.84
CA LEU A 484 9.22 -15.25 17.02
C LEU A 484 10.46 -16.08 17.39
N SER A 485 11.07 -16.67 16.37
CA SER A 485 12.39 -17.29 16.40
C SER A 485 13.31 -16.51 15.46
N PHE A 486 14.00 -15.51 16.00
CA PHE A 486 14.82 -14.60 15.21
C PHE A 486 16.31 -14.85 15.46
N LYS A 487 17.08 -15.09 14.39
CA LYS A 487 18.54 -15.20 14.46
C LYS A 487 19.21 -13.94 13.91
N GLY A 488 20.26 -13.45 14.58
CA GLY A 488 20.99 -12.24 14.18
C GLY A 488 20.79 -11.07 15.15
N GLY A 489 20.56 -9.87 14.64
CA GLY A 489 20.24 -8.69 15.45
C GLY A 489 18.90 -8.81 16.19
N LYS A 490 18.54 -7.81 16.99
CA LYS A 490 17.27 -7.80 17.75
C LYS A 490 16.24 -6.89 17.07
N PRO A 491 15.08 -7.40 16.63
CA PRO A 491 14.01 -6.54 16.16
C PRO A 491 13.44 -5.67 17.30
N ALA A 492 13.09 -4.42 16.99
CA ALA A 492 12.38 -3.54 17.93
C ALA A 492 10.92 -3.97 18.10
N TRP A 493 10.32 -4.29 16.96
CA TRP A 493 8.94 -4.74 16.75
C TRP A 493 8.90 -5.58 15.46
N LEU A 494 7.93 -6.49 15.39
CA LEU A 494 7.69 -7.34 14.22
C LEU A 494 6.20 -7.65 14.16
N ILE A 495 5.52 -7.09 13.16
CA ILE A 495 4.07 -7.08 13.05
C ILE A 495 3.62 -8.15 12.06
N MET A 496 2.68 -8.97 12.51
CA MET A 496 1.98 -9.96 11.69
C MET A 496 0.58 -9.45 11.35
N LYS A 497 0.11 -9.62 10.13
CA LYS A 497 -1.26 -9.33 9.68
C LYS A 497 -2.06 -10.63 9.59
N GLY A 498 -3.27 -10.67 10.15
CA GLY A 498 -4.20 -11.78 9.96
C GLY A 498 -4.72 -11.85 8.52
N GLU A 499 -5.24 -13.00 8.11
CA GLU A 499 -5.92 -13.17 6.82
C GLU A 499 -7.41 -13.49 7.02
N GLY A 500 -8.23 -13.28 5.99
CA GLY A 500 -9.68 -13.54 6.02
C GLY A 500 -10.40 -12.69 7.06
N THR A 501 -11.07 -13.32 8.02
CA THR A 501 -11.81 -12.63 9.11
C THR A 501 -10.95 -11.64 9.90
N TYR A 502 -9.64 -11.87 9.96
CA TYR A 502 -8.71 -11.05 10.73
C TYR A 502 -7.83 -10.15 9.85
N GLU A 503 -8.26 -9.84 8.62
CA GLU A 503 -7.48 -9.03 7.67
C GLU A 503 -7.12 -7.63 8.18
N ASN A 504 -7.91 -7.05 9.08
CA ASN A 504 -7.62 -5.77 9.72
C ASN A 504 -7.04 -5.92 11.14
N SER A 505 -6.43 -7.07 11.44
CA SER A 505 -5.82 -7.33 12.74
C SER A 505 -4.34 -7.60 12.64
N TYR A 506 -3.59 -6.97 13.55
CA TYR A 506 -2.15 -6.84 13.52
C TYR A 506 -1.57 -7.17 14.89
N PHE A 507 -0.48 -7.93 14.92
CA PHE A 507 0.06 -8.44 16.19
C PHE A 507 1.58 -8.28 16.25
N ASP A 508 2.08 -7.57 17.26
CA ASP A 508 3.52 -7.44 17.52
C ASP A 508 4.08 -8.67 18.25
N LEU A 509 4.91 -9.46 17.57
CA LEU A 509 5.52 -10.65 18.14
C LEU A 509 6.58 -10.33 19.20
N ILE A 510 7.17 -9.14 19.17
CA ILE A 510 8.17 -8.75 20.17
C ILE A 510 7.50 -8.43 21.51
N GLY A 511 6.28 -7.88 21.49
CA GLY A 511 5.50 -7.56 22.68
C GLY A 511 5.16 -8.79 23.52
N GLY A 512 4.93 -9.95 22.88
CA GLY A 512 4.69 -11.23 23.55
C GLY A 512 5.92 -11.88 24.21
N GLY A 513 7.11 -11.33 23.97
CA GLY A 513 8.36 -11.80 24.58
C GLY A 513 8.65 -13.29 24.34
N SER A 514 9.20 -13.97 25.34
CA SER A 514 9.54 -15.40 25.24
C SER A 514 8.31 -16.32 25.16
N LYS A 515 7.15 -15.86 25.65
CA LYS A 515 5.89 -16.60 25.61
C LYS A 515 5.32 -16.63 24.19
N GLY A 516 5.45 -15.53 23.45
CA GLY A 516 4.84 -15.32 22.15
C GLY A 516 3.62 -14.42 22.27
N ALA A 517 3.12 -13.94 21.14
CA ALA A 517 1.89 -13.14 21.08
C ALA A 517 0.68 -14.08 21.00
N THR A 518 -0.29 -13.87 21.88
CA THR A 518 -1.61 -14.50 21.76
C THR A 518 -2.34 -13.87 20.58
N VAL A 519 -2.84 -14.70 19.67
CA VAL A 519 -3.58 -14.25 18.49
C VAL A 519 -4.78 -15.16 18.24
N PRO A 520 -5.83 -14.68 17.56
CA PRO A 520 -6.92 -15.55 17.13
C PRO A 520 -6.45 -16.75 16.29
N VAL A 521 -7.19 -17.84 16.30
CA VAL A 521 -6.94 -18.98 15.40
C VAL A 521 -7.12 -18.53 13.96
N GLY A 522 -6.14 -18.81 13.11
CA GLY A 522 -6.17 -18.42 11.71
C GLY A 522 -4.80 -18.35 11.07
N ARG A 523 -4.71 -17.67 9.92
CA ARG A 523 -3.48 -17.56 9.14
C ARG A 523 -2.93 -16.14 9.17
N TYR A 524 -1.61 -16.05 9.17
CA TYR A 524 -0.88 -14.81 9.39
C TYR A 524 0.25 -14.63 8.39
N THR A 525 0.46 -13.39 7.97
CA THR A 525 1.56 -12.96 7.10
C THR A 525 2.44 -11.95 7.81
N LEU A 526 3.72 -11.91 7.45
CA LEU A 526 4.60 -10.82 7.87
C LEU A 526 4.08 -9.53 7.24
N PHE A 527 3.74 -8.54 8.06
CA PHE A 527 3.31 -7.24 7.59
C PHE A 527 4.51 -6.32 7.40
N TYR A 528 5.22 -6.05 8.50
CA TYR A 528 6.49 -5.31 8.52
C TYR A 528 7.14 -5.44 9.89
N GLY A 529 8.41 -5.06 9.98
CA GLY A 529 9.20 -5.08 11.21
C GLY A 529 10.31 -4.05 11.17
N GLU A 530 11.09 -3.99 12.24
CA GLU A 530 12.31 -3.20 12.20
C GLU A 530 13.42 -3.88 12.98
N LEU A 531 14.55 -4.04 12.31
CA LEU A 531 15.79 -4.48 12.91
C LEU A 531 16.61 -3.25 13.30
N ARG A 532 17.05 -3.14 14.56
CA ARG A 532 17.87 -2.01 14.99
C ARG A 532 19.00 -2.43 15.94
N ALA A 533 20.07 -1.64 15.94
CA ALA A 533 21.17 -1.73 16.88
C ALA A 533 21.72 -0.33 17.20
N GLY A 534 22.29 -0.16 18.40
CA GLY A 534 22.77 1.14 18.86
C GLY A 534 21.68 1.94 19.59
N LYS A 535 21.99 3.20 19.91
CA LYS A 535 21.13 4.12 20.67
C LYS A 535 21.31 5.55 20.17
N LYS A 536 20.28 6.38 20.32
CA LYS A 536 20.31 7.82 19.97
C LYS A 536 20.84 8.01 18.53
N ARG A 537 21.70 9.01 18.31
CA ARG A 537 22.35 9.29 17.02
C ARG A 537 23.33 8.21 16.50
N GLN A 538 23.61 7.15 17.28
CA GLN A 538 24.41 6.00 16.82
C GLN A 538 23.54 4.80 16.42
N LEU A 539 22.22 5.00 16.33
CA LEU A 539 21.29 3.98 15.90
C LEU A 539 21.54 3.64 14.42
N ILE A 540 21.65 2.35 14.16
CA ILE A 540 21.57 1.77 12.82
C ILE A 540 20.34 0.89 12.77
N LYS A 541 19.65 0.87 11.63
CA LYS A 541 18.39 0.14 11.51
C LYS A 541 18.04 -0.17 10.06
N SER A 542 17.08 -1.06 9.90
CA SER A 542 16.51 -1.44 8.61
C SER A 542 15.07 -1.86 8.81
N LEU A 543 14.24 -1.51 7.83
CA LEU A 543 12.85 -1.92 7.74
C LEU A 543 12.79 -3.37 7.27
N ILE A 544 12.05 -4.21 7.98
CA ILE A 544 11.78 -5.59 7.59
C ILE A 544 10.46 -5.59 6.80
N LEU A 545 10.47 -6.06 5.57
CA LEU A 545 9.29 -6.23 4.73
C LEU A 545 9.15 -7.69 4.27
N PRO A 546 7.94 -8.18 3.96
CA PRO A 546 7.81 -9.48 3.29
C PRO A 546 8.43 -9.44 1.90
N GLY A 547 9.13 -10.51 1.52
CA GLY A 547 9.50 -10.78 0.14
C GLY A 547 8.46 -11.64 -0.58
N ALA A 548 8.61 -11.82 -1.89
CA ALA A 548 7.68 -12.59 -2.71
C ALA A 548 7.46 -14.03 -2.24
N ASN A 549 8.50 -14.62 -1.62
CA ASN A 549 8.49 -16.00 -1.12
C ASN A 549 8.40 -16.08 0.40
N THR A 550 8.08 -14.98 1.09
CA THR A 550 7.95 -15.03 2.55
C THR A 550 6.80 -15.96 2.94
N PRO A 551 7.04 -16.96 3.81
CA PRO A 551 6.02 -17.93 4.16
C PRO A 551 4.87 -17.28 4.92
N LYS A 552 3.75 -17.99 4.96
CA LYS A 552 2.60 -17.66 5.80
C LYS A 552 2.54 -18.66 6.94
N TRP A 553 1.94 -18.28 8.06
CA TRP A 553 1.89 -19.10 9.27
C TRP A 553 0.46 -19.37 9.70
N THR A 554 0.15 -20.64 9.95
CA THR A 554 -1.14 -21.10 10.45
C THR A 554 -1.07 -21.27 11.96
N VAL A 555 -2.07 -20.77 12.68
CA VAL A 555 -2.20 -20.87 14.14
C VAL A 555 -3.47 -21.64 14.47
N SER A 556 -3.30 -22.78 15.14
CA SER A 556 -4.40 -23.60 15.65
C SER A 556 -4.74 -23.24 17.10
N GLU A 557 -5.91 -23.70 17.55
CA GLU A 557 -6.40 -23.46 18.92
C GLU A 557 -5.44 -24.04 19.97
N GLY A 558 -4.99 -23.20 20.91
CA GLY A 558 -4.07 -23.59 21.98
C GLY A 558 -2.64 -23.94 21.53
N GLU A 559 -2.38 -23.99 20.22
CA GLU A 559 -1.08 -24.37 19.68
C GLU A 559 -0.12 -23.17 19.59
N LYS A 560 1.16 -23.51 19.52
CA LYS A 560 2.25 -22.55 19.38
C LYS A 560 2.91 -22.70 18.01
N THR A 561 2.74 -21.70 17.17
CA THR A 561 3.36 -21.63 15.85
C THR A 561 4.63 -20.79 15.90
N GLU A 562 5.74 -21.35 15.42
CA GLU A 562 7.03 -20.66 15.38
C GLU A 562 7.19 -19.86 14.08
N VAL A 563 7.43 -18.55 14.21
CA VAL A 563 7.74 -17.63 13.12
C VAL A 563 9.27 -17.51 13.03
N THR A 564 9.89 -18.22 12.09
CA THR A 564 11.36 -18.22 11.94
C THR A 564 11.79 -17.17 10.90
N LEU A 565 12.57 -16.18 11.34
CA LEU A 565 13.10 -15.08 10.50
C LEU A 565 14.57 -14.79 10.88
N GLY A 566 15.22 -13.93 10.10
CA GLY A 566 16.56 -13.43 10.37
C GLY A 566 17.64 -14.22 9.62
N ALA A 567 18.74 -14.51 10.29
CA ALA A 567 19.90 -15.16 9.70
C ALA A 567 19.62 -16.64 9.33
N PRO A 568 20.30 -17.20 8.30
CA PRO A 568 21.36 -16.57 7.51
C PRO A 568 20.85 -15.42 6.62
N PHE A 569 21.64 -14.36 6.56
CA PHE A 569 21.37 -13.21 5.71
C PHE A 569 22.13 -13.34 4.38
N GLY A 570 21.47 -12.96 3.28
CA GLY A 570 22.01 -12.96 1.92
C GLY A 570 21.73 -11.65 1.19
N PHE A 571 21.87 -11.69 -0.14
CA PHE A 571 21.47 -10.60 -1.03
C PHE A 571 20.47 -11.08 -2.07
N ASP A 572 19.52 -10.21 -2.38
CA ASP A 572 18.80 -10.22 -3.65
C ASP A 572 19.16 -8.93 -4.40
N PHE A 573 19.22 -9.00 -5.73
CA PHE A 573 19.73 -7.94 -6.61
C PHE A 573 19.41 -8.24 -8.06
N GLU A 574 19.42 -7.22 -8.91
CA GLU A 574 19.27 -7.35 -10.35
C GLU A 574 20.63 -7.41 -11.05
N VAL A 575 20.64 -8.06 -12.21
CA VAL A 575 21.80 -8.13 -13.11
C VAL A 575 21.34 -7.66 -14.47
N ILE A 576 22.00 -6.62 -14.98
CA ILE A 576 21.82 -6.15 -16.35
C ILE A 576 23.06 -6.59 -17.13
N GLU A 577 22.86 -7.50 -18.08
CA GLU A 577 23.93 -8.09 -18.87
C GLU A 577 23.80 -7.67 -20.33
N ASP A 578 24.90 -7.17 -20.90
CA ASP A 578 25.05 -6.96 -22.35
C ASP A 578 26.18 -7.83 -22.92
N GLU A 579 26.61 -7.65 -24.17
CA GLU A 579 27.64 -8.50 -24.77
C GLU A 579 29.01 -8.38 -24.10
N GLU A 580 29.35 -7.21 -23.55
CA GLU A 580 30.70 -6.87 -23.08
C GLU A 580 30.78 -6.69 -21.56
N THR A 581 29.65 -6.44 -20.91
CA THR A 581 29.61 -6.00 -19.52
C THR A 581 28.47 -6.63 -18.72
N VAL A 582 28.65 -6.61 -17.41
CA VAL A 582 27.66 -6.97 -16.40
C VAL A 582 27.54 -5.77 -15.46
N MET A 583 26.34 -5.21 -15.37
CA MET A 583 26.00 -4.13 -14.46
C MET A 583 25.14 -4.67 -13.32
N ILE A 584 25.49 -4.28 -12.10
CA ILE A 584 24.68 -4.50 -10.91
C ILE A 584 24.15 -3.12 -10.48
N PRO A 585 22.86 -2.82 -10.71
CA PRO A 585 22.25 -1.59 -10.22
C PRO A 585 22.28 -1.57 -8.70
N GLY A 586 22.90 -0.53 -8.13
CA GLY A 586 23.06 -0.43 -6.69
C GLY A 586 21.74 -0.34 -5.94
N ALA A 587 20.74 0.33 -6.53
CA ALA A 587 19.39 0.43 -5.99
C ALA A 587 18.65 -0.92 -5.91
N SER A 588 19.04 -1.91 -6.70
CA SER A 588 18.45 -3.26 -6.65
C SER A 588 18.98 -4.12 -5.49
N VAL A 589 20.11 -3.74 -4.88
CA VAL A 589 20.79 -4.54 -3.87
C VAL A 589 20.06 -4.44 -2.53
N VAL A 590 19.41 -5.53 -2.14
CA VAL A 590 18.70 -5.67 -0.86
C VAL A 590 19.28 -6.82 -0.04
N VAL A 591 19.23 -6.70 1.29
CA VAL A 591 19.52 -7.83 2.18
C VAL A 591 18.27 -8.68 2.35
N VAL A 592 18.41 -10.00 2.27
CA VAL A 592 17.31 -10.96 2.49
C VAL A 592 17.64 -11.90 3.64
N GLY A 593 16.62 -12.32 4.38
CA GLY A 593 16.77 -13.29 5.48
C GLY A 593 16.37 -14.71 5.09
N SER A 594 16.38 -15.58 6.10
CA SER A 594 16.19 -17.02 5.95
C SER A 594 14.80 -17.42 5.45
N ALA A 595 13.81 -16.57 5.65
CA ALA A 595 12.44 -16.79 5.23
C ALA A 595 12.06 -15.80 4.12
N PHE A 596 13.04 -15.37 3.31
CA PHE A 596 12.88 -14.47 2.19
C PHE A 596 12.34 -13.08 2.56
N GLU A 597 12.28 -12.74 3.85
CA GLU A 597 11.96 -11.39 4.27
C GLU A 597 13.09 -10.43 3.86
N ARG A 598 12.71 -9.23 3.44
CA ARG A 598 13.59 -8.20 2.87
C ARG A 598 13.94 -7.18 3.94
N TYR A 599 15.18 -6.72 3.93
CA TYR A 599 15.70 -5.71 4.84
C TYR A 599 16.02 -4.44 4.04
N GLU A 600 15.04 -3.55 4.01
CA GLU A 600 15.01 -2.34 3.21
C GLU A 600 15.38 -1.11 4.06
N ARG A 601 15.52 0.05 3.41
CA ARG A 601 15.80 1.34 4.07
C ARG A 601 16.91 1.27 5.11
N ALA A 602 18.05 0.68 4.77
CA ALA A 602 19.16 0.55 5.71
C ALA A 602 19.73 1.94 6.11
N TRP A 603 19.56 2.33 7.36
CA TRP A 603 20.12 3.56 7.93
C TRP A 603 21.43 3.30 8.67
N GLY A 604 22.50 3.97 8.24
CA GLY A 604 23.83 3.86 8.82
C GLY A 604 24.53 2.51 8.59
N SER A 605 23.87 1.59 7.87
CA SER A 605 24.29 0.22 7.58
C SER A 605 24.10 -0.19 6.12
N VAL A 606 24.09 0.77 5.19
CA VAL A 606 24.02 0.53 3.74
C VAL A 606 25.00 -0.57 3.32
N PRO A 607 24.55 -1.62 2.60
CA PRO A 607 25.41 -2.71 2.16
C PRO A 607 26.57 -2.24 1.28
N ARG A 608 27.72 -2.93 1.40
CA ARG A 608 28.94 -2.65 0.63
C ARG A 608 29.52 -3.94 0.06
N PRO A 609 28.77 -4.64 -0.81
CA PRO A 609 29.14 -5.97 -1.24
C PRO A 609 30.40 -5.97 -2.12
N LEU A 610 31.07 -7.11 -2.08
CA LEU A 610 32.05 -7.57 -3.03
C LEU A 610 31.34 -8.42 -4.09
N VAL A 611 31.41 -7.98 -5.34
CA VAL A 611 30.82 -8.65 -6.50
C VAL A 611 31.87 -9.50 -7.18
N SER A 612 31.55 -10.77 -7.41
CA SER A 612 32.34 -11.68 -8.25
C SER A 612 31.47 -12.19 -9.39
N ILE A 613 32.07 -12.36 -10.56
CA ILE A 613 31.43 -12.98 -11.73
C ILE A 613 32.14 -14.29 -12.07
N ARG A 614 31.43 -15.25 -12.64
CA ARG A 614 32.03 -16.47 -13.17
C ARG A 614 31.32 -16.89 -14.44
N LYS A 615 32.00 -17.61 -15.33
CA LYS A 615 31.31 -18.34 -16.39
C LYS A 615 30.26 -19.28 -15.78
N LYS A 616 29.05 -19.30 -16.32
CA LYS A 616 27.95 -20.18 -15.86
C LYS A 616 28.41 -21.62 -15.64
N GLY A 617 28.08 -22.20 -14.49
CA GLY A 617 28.50 -23.55 -14.07
C GLY A 617 29.98 -23.72 -13.69
N SER A 618 30.82 -22.68 -13.78
CA SER A 618 32.22 -22.73 -13.32
C SER A 618 32.30 -22.76 -11.79
N LYS A 619 33.34 -23.39 -11.24
CA LYS A 619 33.59 -23.37 -9.78
C LYS A 619 34.32 -22.12 -9.31
N LYS A 620 35.03 -21.41 -10.20
CA LYS A 620 35.94 -20.33 -9.84
C LYS A 620 35.40 -18.96 -10.28
N GLY A 621 35.15 -18.10 -9.31
CA GLY A 621 34.81 -16.69 -9.53
C GLY A 621 36.01 -15.82 -9.89
N SER A 622 35.71 -14.65 -10.47
CA SER A 622 36.65 -13.58 -10.73
C SER A 622 37.18 -12.98 -9.42
N LYS A 623 38.17 -12.08 -9.54
CA LYS A 623 38.63 -11.31 -8.37
C LYS A 623 37.49 -10.36 -7.96
N PRO A 624 37.04 -10.38 -6.70
CA PRO A 624 35.91 -9.57 -6.27
C PRO A 624 36.19 -8.07 -6.44
N LYS A 625 35.21 -7.35 -6.97
CA LYS A 625 35.19 -5.88 -7.05
C LYS A 625 34.20 -5.34 -6.02
N LYS A 626 34.57 -4.28 -5.30
CA LYS A 626 33.71 -3.69 -4.26
C LYS A 626 32.76 -2.68 -4.89
N MET A 627 31.47 -2.75 -4.55
CA MET A 627 30.53 -1.69 -4.94
C MET A 627 30.85 -0.40 -4.17
N PRO A 628 30.93 0.76 -4.85
CA PRO A 628 31.15 2.03 -4.17
C PRO A 628 29.93 2.44 -3.35
N VAL A 629 30.11 3.38 -2.43
CA VAL A 629 29.02 4.09 -1.75
C VAL A 629 29.33 5.58 -1.77
N LEU A 630 28.33 6.42 -1.49
CA LEU A 630 28.58 7.84 -1.28
C LEU A 630 29.42 8.05 -0.02
N THR A 631 30.35 9.01 -0.10
CA THR A 631 31.26 9.32 1.02
C THR A 631 31.41 10.81 1.33
N SER A 632 30.92 11.70 0.47
CA SER A 632 31.04 13.14 0.65
C SER A 632 29.71 13.86 0.48
N GLN A 633 29.67 15.07 1.01
CA GLN A 633 28.54 15.97 0.88
C GLN A 633 28.32 16.43 -0.57
N ASP A 634 29.40 16.72 -1.30
CA ASP A 634 29.33 17.15 -2.70
C ASP A 634 28.71 16.06 -3.59
N GLU A 635 29.06 14.80 -3.36
CA GLU A 635 28.44 13.67 -4.05
C GLU A 635 26.94 13.57 -3.71
N LEU A 636 26.56 13.76 -2.45
CA LEU A 636 25.15 13.73 -2.01
C LEU A 636 24.31 14.79 -2.72
N TYR A 637 24.81 16.02 -2.81
CA TYR A 637 24.08 17.11 -3.48
C TYR A 637 24.09 16.99 -5.00
N THR A 638 25.09 16.33 -5.59
CA THR A 638 25.16 16.12 -7.04
C THR A 638 24.29 14.95 -7.50
N LEU A 639 24.27 13.85 -6.73
CA LEU A 639 23.59 12.60 -7.09
C LEU A 639 22.21 12.44 -6.45
N GLY A 640 21.81 13.36 -5.56
CA GLY A 640 20.54 13.30 -4.83
C GLY A 640 20.66 12.57 -3.48
N TRP A 641 19.76 12.90 -2.56
CA TRP A 641 19.75 12.35 -1.19
C TRP A 641 19.43 10.86 -1.17
N GLU A 642 18.65 10.40 -2.13
CA GLU A 642 18.26 9.02 -2.37
C GLU A 642 19.44 8.09 -2.66
N SER A 643 20.47 8.61 -3.33
CA SER A 643 21.64 7.83 -3.71
C SER A 643 22.43 7.32 -2.49
N ALA A 644 22.30 7.97 -1.33
CA ALA A 644 22.97 7.56 -0.10
C ALA A 644 22.34 6.33 0.59
N TRP A 645 21.19 5.82 0.11
CA TRP A 645 20.53 4.65 0.69
C TRP A 645 20.98 3.33 0.10
N HIS A 646 21.70 3.38 -1.01
CA HIS A 646 22.11 2.21 -1.78
C HIS A 646 23.62 2.27 -2.07
N PRO A 647 24.27 1.13 -2.35
CA PRO A 647 25.54 1.18 -3.06
C PRO A 647 25.38 1.88 -4.42
N LYS A 648 26.47 2.38 -5.00
CA LYS A 648 26.50 2.86 -6.38
C LYS A 648 26.54 1.67 -7.33
N ASP A 649 26.06 1.86 -8.55
CA ASP A 649 26.13 0.87 -9.62
C ASP A 649 27.56 0.38 -9.83
N LEU A 650 27.69 -0.90 -10.18
CA LEU A 650 28.97 -1.50 -10.50
C LEU A 650 28.94 -2.15 -11.87
N LEU A 651 29.78 -1.63 -12.77
CA LEU A 651 30.03 -2.20 -14.09
C LEU A 651 31.27 -3.12 -14.04
N ILE A 652 31.14 -4.32 -14.59
CA ILE A 652 32.21 -5.29 -14.70
C ILE A 652 32.33 -5.74 -16.16
N GLU A 653 33.44 -5.42 -16.81
CA GLU A 653 33.78 -5.97 -18.13
C GLU A 653 33.93 -7.49 -18.07
N LYS A 654 33.28 -8.17 -19.01
CA LYS A 654 33.44 -9.60 -19.26
C LYS A 654 34.76 -9.85 -19.96
N LYS A 655 35.30 -11.05 -19.79
CA LYS A 655 36.38 -11.51 -20.67
C LYS A 655 35.78 -11.91 -22.01
N SER A 656 36.51 -11.68 -23.09
CA SER A 656 36.09 -11.97 -24.48
C SER A 656 35.66 -13.42 -24.76
N SER A 657 35.83 -14.35 -23.82
CA SER A 657 35.41 -15.75 -23.89
C SER A 657 34.20 -16.12 -23.01
N GLU A 658 33.63 -15.17 -22.27
CA GLU A 658 32.53 -15.38 -21.31
C GLU A 658 31.22 -14.81 -21.88
N LYS A 659 30.39 -15.67 -22.49
CA LYS A 659 29.08 -15.28 -23.03
C LYS A 659 27.95 -15.31 -22.00
N ASP A 660 27.99 -16.32 -21.13
CA ASP A 660 27.04 -16.51 -20.03
C ASP A 660 27.80 -16.42 -18.69
N VAL A 661 27.46 -15.44 -17.86
CA VAL A 661 28.04 -15.28 -16.53
C VAL A 661 27.01 -15.52 -15.44
N GLU A 662 27.49 -15.88 -14.25
CA GLU A 662 26.73 -15.83 -13.02
C GLU A 662 27.40 -14.82 -12.09
N VAL A 663 26.60 -14.11 -11.28
CA VAL A 663 27.04 -13.07 -10.35
C VAL A 663 26.82 -13.53 -8.92
N GLN A 664 27.77 -13.20 -8.03
CA GLN A 664 27.63 -13.39 -6.59
C GLN A 664 28.03 -12.13 -5.83
N LEU A 665 27.20 -11.74 -4.87
CA LEU A 665 27.49 -10.67 -3.91
C LEU A 665 27.86 -11.27 -2.55
N THR A 666 28.92 -10.75 -1.93
CA THR A 666 29.34 -11.15 -0.58
C THR A 666 29.76 -9.94 0.26
N GLU A 667 29.46 -9.95 1.56
CA GLU A 667 29.97 -8.95 2.49
C GLU A 667 30.37 -9.67 3.80
N LYS A 668 31.66 -9.61 4.15
CA LYS A 668 32.16 -10.35 5.32
C LYS A 668 31.64 -9.82 6.66
N LYS A 669 31.38 -8.51 6.74
CA LYS A 669 31.01 -7.82 7.97
C LYS A 669 30.23 -6.53 7.69
N ASN A 670 28.92 -6.67 7.49
CA ASN A 670 27.97 -5.57 7.57
C ASN A 670 27.74 -5.18 9.05
N LYS A 671 27.50 -3.89 9.32
CA LYS A 671 27.32 -3.37 10.68
C LYS A 671 26.08 -3.92 11.40
N LEU A 672 25.00 -4.20 10.67
CA LEU A 672 23.73 -4.67 11.22
C LEU A 672 23.55 -6.18 11.02
N PHE A 673 23.91 -6.69 9.84
CA PHE A 673 23.61 -8.07 9.43
C PHE A 673 24.78 -9.06 9.59
N GLY A 674 26.00 -8.57 9.87
CA GLY A 674 27.17 -9.44 9.95
C GLY A 674 27.58 -9.99 8.58
N LYS A 675 27.68 -11.31 8.44
CA LYS A 675 28.11 -11.94 7.18
C LYS A 675 26.93 -12.07 6.21
N LEU A 676 27.11 -11.60 4.97
CA LEU A 676 26.15 -11.68 3.88
C LEU A 676 26.77 -12.43 2.70
N ALA A 677 26.00 -13.32 2.07
CA ALA A 677 26.36 -13.95 0.81
C ALA A 677 25.09 -14.32 0.03
N SER A 678 25.04 -13.98 -1.26
CA SER A 678 24.05 -14.55 -2.17
C SER A 678 24.49 -15.91 -2.68
N ASP A 679 23.54 -16.66 -3.20
CA ASP A 679 23.84 -17.70 -4.18
C ASP A 679 24.34 -17.06 -5.49
N TRP A 680 24.86 -17.89 -6.39
CA TRP A 680 25.20 -17.46 -7.74
C TRP A 680 23.90 -17.28 -8.53
N LYS A 681 23.69 -16.07 -9.04
CA LYS A 681 22.51 -15.68 -9.81
C LYS A 681 22.90 -15.54 -11.29
N ASP A 682 22.02 -16.00 -12.17
CA ASP A 682 22.13 -15.77 -13.62
C ASP A 682 21.88 -14.28 -13.93
#